data_AF-A0A953F181-F1
#
_entry.id   AF-A0A953F181-F1
#
_cell.length_a   1.000
_cell.length_b   1.000
_cell.length_c   1.000
_cell.angle_alpha   90.00
_cell.angle_beta   90.00
_cell.angle_gamma   90.00
#
_symmetry.space_group_name_H-M   'P 1'
#
loop_
_entity.id
_entity.type
_entity.pdbx_description
1 polymer ?
#
loop_
_entity_poly.entity_id
_entity_poly.type
_entity_poly.pdbx_seq_one_letter_code
_entity_poly.pdbx_strand_id
1 'polypeptide(L)'
;MREITTTSAARTRPREPLRAIFLAVLLGLMAGFVHGWNLSLIGLFLLVILFNVRARLFFAIWLFGVALSWMLAPLSYAVGRFALDATPVGATLELLGDTPMPALFGWDRYTVIGGAFVAAVLSLPAFVAVRGWLQNLNQPQVARDASSPQAMAAAPPEGDGQRGAHWLLGAPKQSAGVNEPVLRPLGVWAFLIALGIVSLGFWWIAPQHIAKQILQRLAVVNGAQVDAGHIELDLWGGRLEIQDLALANPAEPSEDRLRLRHVSADLHPAALFSGRLEIECLRADGVEMEAVRERLAKVYAQPAAEPLSEPPPILPPHDVAADDTLPLADFVQDWANIHDRAAALVRLIHAVEGFEQLDAPTGDRPAGGGFSGLVRMARARRLLGAPQPTAVIHKLEIRGLPASFQLGDKGVVKLVDLSSDAKVCPKPARIVVEAPASGLKIELTCAKPEAPARHSFELRAEQVDLASVLASASSQQRLQCDQGNATILAKGWIEGDQLEMNLIANVDQLEARVAGHDPLHDLPAETWNEALVAVSSTPIVAKLSGDWSAPRFALDVAALKQQFEQRLRQSGQEQLALAFQSPAATATEVQTVAVAPAAPTGAPAVPATDFAEAATTERLPPIVAAATLGTPDLTAPNTAPVAITFNPPAPQPDEVCHPGEEEIAEAEPVSTWTPPRQAVMPEQYTHRGEYGVPEMVPADVYEIPTGRVESDLTRWTRELFARASASWPFRKRTSEIEDPFRTTPPAEPAAEPESRIARQRTWDRGYTPRTTYR
;
A
#
# COMPACT_ATOMS: atom_id res chain seq x y z
N MET A 1 -21.36 -96.90 5.75
CA MET A 1 -20.97 -95.73 6.56
C MET A 1 -20.19 -94.76 5.68
N ARG A 2 -20.38 -93.45 5.87
CA ARG A 2 -19.44 -92.38 5.47
C ARG A 2 -19.40 -91.42 6.64
N GLU A 3 -18.25 -91.26 7.28
CA GLU A 3 -18.10 -90.29 8.35
C GLU A 3 -18.02 -88.89 7.73
N ILE A 4 -19.07 -88.09 7.93
CA ILE A 4 -19.03 -86.67 7.60
C ILE A 4 -18.37 -85.98 8.80
N THR A 5 -17.04 -85.87 8.77
CA THR A 5 -16.28 -85.06 9.74
C THR A 5 -16.61 -83.59 9.51
N THR A 6 -17.72 -83.13 10.11
CA THR A 6 -18.13 -81.73 10.17
C THR A 6 -17.21 -80.98 11.13
N THR A 7 -15.96 -80.78 10.72
CA THR A 7 -15.00 -79.92 11.42
C THR A 7 -15.53 -78.50 11.38
N SER A 8 -16.32 -78.15 12.39
CA SER A 8 -16.92 -76.84 12.59
C SER A 8 -15.83 -75.83 12.94
N ALA A 9 -15.07 -75.42 11.92
CA ALA A 9 -14.12 -74.33 12.01
C ALA A 9 -14.90 -73.08 12.42
N ALA A 10 -14.79 -72.73 13.71
CA ALA A 10 -15.52 -71.62 14.31
C ALA A 10 -15.14 -70.34 13.56
N ARG A 11 -16.01 -69.92 12.62
CA ARG A 11 -15.74 -68.87 11.65
C ARG A 11 -15.80 -67.52 12.36
N THR A 12 -14.74 -67.19 13.09
CA THR A 12 -14.57 -65.94 13.82
C THR A 12 -14.87 -64.79 12.86
N ARG A 13 -16.00 -64.09 13.06
CA ARG A 13 -16.38 -62.98 12.19
C ARG A 13 -15.21 -62.00 12.15
N PRO A 14 -14.75 -61.56 10.96
CA PRO A 14 -13.65 -60.62 10.87
C PRO A 14 -14.00 -59.39 11.69
N ARG A 15 -13.26 -59.14 12.77
CA ARG A 15 -13.43 -57.95 13.58
C ARG A 15 -13.13 -56.76 12.68
N GLU A 16 -14.11 -55.85 12.54
CA GLU A 16 -13.94 -54.67 11.70
C GLU A 16 -12.65 -53.94 12.09
N PRO A 17 -11.83 -53.48 11.11
CA PRO A 17 -10.56 -52.84 11.43
C PRO A 17 -10.83 -51.56 12.21
N LEU A 18 -10.61 -51.60 13.53
CA LEU A 18 -10.86 -50.49 14.45
C LEU A 18 -10.18 -49.20 14.00
N ARG A 19 -9.03 -49.32 13.32
CA ARG A 19 -8.29 -48.24 12.64
C ARG A 19 -9.15 -47.46 11.64
N ALA A 20 -9.98 -48.13 10.83
CA ALA A 20 -10.83 -47.47 9.83
C ALA A 20 -12.01 -46.72 10.45
N ILE A 21 -12.53 -47.20 11.59
CA ILE A 21 -13.57 -46.50 12.37
C ILE A 21 -12.94 -45.27 13.06
N PHE A 22 -11.76 -45.44 13.68
CA PHE A 22 -11.03 -44.32 14.30
C PHE A 22 -10.67 -43.22 13.29
N LEU A 23 -10.09 -43.57 12.13
CA LEU A 23 -9.77 -42.61 11.08
C LEU A 23 -11.02 -41.90 10.52
N ALA A 24 -12.15 -42.60 10.38
CA ALA A 24 -13.41 -41.97 9.96
C ALA A 24 -13.92 -40.94 10.98
N VAL A 25 -13.79 -41.24 12.28
CA VAL A 25 -14.20 -40.32 13.36
C VAL A 25 -13.25 -39.14 13.48
N LEU A 26 -11.94 -39.39 13.50
CA LEU A 26 -10.91 -38.35 13.59
C LEU A 26 -10.99 -37.38 12.40
N LEU A 27 -10.92 -37.88 11.16
CA LEU A 27 -10.96 -37.03 9.97
C LEU A 27 -12.33 -36.35 9.80
N GLY A 28 -13.42 -36.99 10.21
CA GLY A 28 -14.76 -36.40 10.22
C GLY A 28 -14.84 -35.19 11.15
N LEU A 29 -14.36 -35.32 12.39
CA LEU A 29 -14.31 -34.20 13.33
C LEU A 29 -13.31 -33.12 12.90
N MET A 30 -12.13 -33.48 12.38
CA MET A 30 -11.19 -32.51 11.78
C MET A 30 -11.92 -31.64 10.74
N ALA A 31 -12.53 -32.27 9.74
CA ALA A 31 -13.20 -31.59 8.64
C ALA A 31 -14.45 -30.81 9.09
N GLY A 32 -15.03 -31.16 10.24
CA GLY A 32 -16.16 -30.45 10.83
C GLY A 32 -15.74 -29.16 11.54
N PHE A 33 -14.54 -29.14 12.14
CA PHE A 33 -13.99 -27.98 12.86
C PHE A 33 -13.15 -27.03 11.99
N VAL A 34 -12.80 -27.41 10.75
CA VAL A 34 -12.22 -26.48 9.78
C VAL A 34 -13.31 -25.54 9.25
N HIS A 35 -13.28 -24.29 9.70
CA HIS A 35 -14.32 -23.30 9.39
C HIS A 35 -14.11 -22.63 8.02
N GLY A 36 -14.92 -23.06 7.05
CA GLY A 36 -15.02 -22.47 5.70
C GLY A 36 -14.26 -23.23 4.62
N TRP A 37 -14.41 -22.79 3.37
CA TRP A 37 -13.74 -23.39 2.21
C TRP A 37 -12.27 -22.94 2.15
N ASN A 38 -11.36 -23.81 2.58
CA ASN A 38 -9.91 -23.62 2.52
C ASN A 38 -9.21 -24.93 2.12
N LEU A 39 -7.89 -24.86 1.91
CA LEU A 39 -7.11 -26.02 1.46
C LEU A 39 -6.94 -27.09 2.55
N SER A 40 -7.10 -26.76 3.84
CA SER A 40 -7.15 -27.76 4.93
C SER A 40 -8.37 -28.68 4.80
N LEU A 41 -9.56 -28.12 4.53
CA LEU A 41 -10.78 -28.91 4.35
C LEU A 41 -10.67 -29.83 3.12
N ILE A 42 -10.15 -29.30 2.01
CA ILE A 42 -9.89 -30.09 0.78
C ILE A 42 -8.86 -31.20 1.07
N GLY A 43 -7.76 -30.89 1.75
CA GLY A 43 -6.74 -31.85 2.16
C GLY A 43 -7.30 -32.99 3.01
N LEU A 44 -8.23 -32.69 3.94
CA LEU A 44 -8.90 -33.71 4.74
C LEU A 44 -9.80 -34.64 3.90
N PHE A 45 -10.54 -34.11 2.91
CA PHE A 45 -11.28 -34.96 1.96
C PHE A 45 -10.35 -35.82 1.10
N LEU A 46 -9.22 -35.28 0.64
CA LEU A 46 -8.20 -36.03 -0.10
C LEU A 46 -7.58 -37.15 0.74
N LEU A 47 -7.29 -36.91 2.03
CA LEU A 47 -6.83 -37.94 2.97
C LEU A 47 -7.87 -39.06 3.17
N VAL A 48 -9.18 -38.75 3.15
CA VAL A 48 -10.26 -39.74 3.23
C VAL A 48 -10.35 -40.63 1.97
N ILE A 49 -9.97 -40.11 0.80
CA ILE A 49 -9.85 -40.88 -0.44
C ILE A 49 -8.61 -41.80 -0.40
N LEU A 50 -7.49 -41.27 0.08
CA LEU A 50 -6.19 -41.94 0.17
C LEU A 50 -6.19 -43.12 1.16
N PHE A 51 -6.76 -42.90 2.35
CA PHE A 51 -6.81 -43.89 3.43
C PHE A 51 -7.98 -44.88 3.29
N ASN A 52 -7.89 -46.01 4.01
CA ASN A 52 -8.95 -47.02 4.06
C ASN A 52 -10.16 -46.61 4.95
N VAL A 53 -10.72 -45.42 4.72
CA VAL A 53 -11.81 -44.82 5.51
C VAL A 53 -13.20 -45.27 5.03
N ARG A 54 -14.14 -45.43 5.96
CA ARG A 54 -15.57 -45.65 5.65
C ARG A 54 -16.26 -44.32 5.34
N ALA A 55 -16.35 -43.96 4.06
CA ALA A 55 -16.86 -42.67 3.60
C ALA A 55 -18.21 -42.27 4.22
N ARG A 56 -19.20 -43.19 4.30
CA ARG A 56 -20.53 -42.90 4.89
C ARG A 56 -20.45 -42.51 6.37
N LEU A 57 -19.61 -43.21 7.15
CA LEU A 57 -19.37 -42.89 8.56
C LEU A 57 -18.62 -41.55 8.68
N PHE A 58 -17.62 -41.32 7.84
CA PHE A 58 -16.91 -40.03 7.79
C PHE A 58 -17.86 -38.87 7.51
N PHE A 59 -18.73 -38.94 6.50
CA PHE A 59 -19.69 -37.87 6.19
C PHE A 59 -20.72 -37.64 7.31
N ALA A 60 -21.16 -38.70 8.00
CA ALA A 60 -22.06 -38.56 9.15
C ALA A 60 -21.37 -37.86 10.34
N ILE A 61 -20.12 -38.24 10.65
CA ILE A 61 -19.33 -37.59 11.71
C ILE A 61 -18.89 -36.17 11.30
N TRP A 62 -18.67 -35.92 10.01
CA TRP A 62 -18.38 -34.59 9.48
C TRP A 62 -19.55 -33.63 9.69
N LEU A 63 -20.77 -34.02 9.30
CA LEU A 63 -21.97 -33.18 9.50
C LEU A 63 -22.25 -32.92 10.98
N PHE A 64 -22.06 -33.93 11.84
CA PHE A 64 -22.11 -33.76 13.30
C PHE A 64 -21.00 -32.83 13.81
N GLY A 65 -19.79 -32.96 13.27
CA GLY A 65 -18.63 -32.13 13.58
C GLY A 65 -18.85 -30.65 13.25
N VAL A 66 -19.48 -30.34 12.10
CA VAL A 66 -19.88 -28.97 11.74
C VAL A 66 -20.89 -28.41 12.75
N ALA A 67 -21.94 -29.17 13.10
CA ALA A 67 -22.90 -28.72 14.11
C ALA A 67 -22.24 -28.47 15.48
N LEU A 68 -21.32 -29.35 15.88
CA LEU A 68 -20.56 -29.24 17.12
C LEU A 68 -19.53 -28.09 17.10
N SER A 69 -18.93 -27.77 15.94
CA SER A 69 -17.94 -26.71 15.81
C SER A 69 -18.56 -25.33 16.06
N TRP A 70 -19.80 -25.10 15.60
CA TRP A 70 -20.55 -23.88 15.91
C TRP A 70 -20.81 -23.72 17.41
N MET A 71 -21.11 -24.82 18.12
CA MET A 71 -21.30 -24.80 19.58
C MET A 71 -20.00 -24.58 20.35
N LEU A 72 -18.87 -25.07 19.81
CA LEU A 72 -17.54 -24.99 20.42
C LEU A 72 -16.64 -23.93 19.75
N ALA A 73 -17.20 -22.99 18.99
CA ALA A 73 -16.43 -21.96 18.30
C ALA A 73 -15.64 -21.04 19.27
N PRO A 74 -16.19 -20.58 20.43
CA PRO A 74 -15.43 -19.81 21.40
C PRO A 74 -14.28 -20.60 22.04
N LEU A 75 -14.47 -21.91 22.27
CA LEU A 75 -13.42 -22.79 22.78
C LEU A 75 -12.33 -23.02 21.72
N SER A 76 -12.73 -23.24 20.47
CA SER A 76 -11.82 -23.41 19.33
C SER A 76 -10.99 -22.15 19.08
N TYR A 77 -11.60 -20.97 19.21
CA TYR A 77 -10.90 -19.68 19.18
C TYR A 77 -9.89 -19.55 20.33
N ALA A 78 -10.30 -19.82 21.58
CA ALA A 78 -9.42 -19.71 22.75
C ALA A 78 -8.24 -20.70 22.72
N VAL A 79 -8.49 -21.96 22.36
CA VAL A 79 -7.45 -22.99 22.20
C VAL A 79 -6.52 -22.64 21.03
N GLY A 80 -7.06 -22.10 19.93
CA GLY A 80 -6.28 -21.68 18.78
C GLY A 80 -5.39 -20.49 19.08
N ARG A 81 -5.90 -19.52 19.83
CA ARG A 81 -5.13 -18.39 20.34
C ARG A 81 -4.00 -18.85 21.27
N PHE A 82 -4.29 -19.74 22.22
CA PHE A 82 -3.23 -20.32 23.06
C PHE A 82 -2.19 -21.08 22.23
N ALA A 83 -2.62 -21.94 21.30
CA ALA A 83 -1.73 -22.75 20.47
C ALA A 83 -0.80 -21.90 19.58
N LEU A 84 -1.30 -20.80 19.01
CA LEU A 84 -0.50 -19.85 18.25
C LEU A 84 0.33 -18.95 19.18
N ASP A 85 -0.31 -18.14 20.04
CA ASP A 85 0.35 -17.05 20.78
C ASP A 85 1.34 -17.55 21.86
N ALA A 86 1.09 -18.73 22.44
CA ALA A 86 1.78 -19.20 23.65
C ALA A 86 2.54 -20.54 23.47
N THR A 87 2.69 -21.06 22.25
CA THR A 87 3.47 -22.29 22.01
C THR A 87 4.41 -22.17 20.80
N PRO A 88 5.47 -22.99 20.70
CA PRO A 88 6.38 -23.00 19.55
C PRO A 88 5.71 -23.26 18.19
N VAL A 89 4.48 -23.78 18.17
CA VAL A 89 3.70 -23.95 16.93
C VAL A 89 3.49 -22.61 16.23
N GLY A 90 3.26 -21.53 16.98
CA GLY A 90 3.22 -20.16 16.45
C GLY A 90 4.50 -19.79 15.73
N ALA A 91 5.65 -19.87 16.40
CA ALA A 91 6.96 -19.57 15.81
C ALA A 91 7.27 -20.41 14.55
N THR A 92 6.89 -21.69 14.52
CA THR A 92 7.06 -22.52 13.31
C THR A 92 6.12 -22.14 12.16
N LEU A 93 4.99 -21.49 12.44
CA LEU A 93 4.08 -20.95 11.43
C LEU A 93 4.45 -19.53 11.00
N GLU A 94 5.13 -18.76 11.86
CA GLU A 94 5.73 -17.46 11.51
C GLU A 94 6.86 -17.63 10.49
N LEU A 95 7.70 -18.67 10.63
CA LEU A 95 8.67 -19.07 9.61
C LEU A 95 8.05 -19.48 8.25
N LEU A 96 6.73 -19.67 8.20
CA LEU A 96 5.96 -19.93 6.98
C LEU A 96 5.07 -18.73 6.58
N GLY A 97 5.05 -17.65 7.36
CA GLY A 97 4.09 -16.55 7.26
C GLY A 97 4.18 -15.75 5.95
N ASP A 98 5.37 -15.63 5.40
CA ASP A 98 5.63 -14.97 4.11
C ASP A 98 5.37 -15.89 2.90
N THR A 99 4.94 -17.13 3.12
CA THR A 99 4.51 -18.05 2.06
C THR A 99 2.99 -18.01 1.90
N PRO A 100 2.43 -18.30 0.72
CA PRO A 100 0.97 -18.40 0.55
C PRO A 100 0.34 -19.57 1.31
N MET A 101 1.14 -20.50 1.87
CA MET A 101 0.67 -21.79 2.37
C MET A 101 -0.19 -21.67 3.65
N PRO A 102 0.24 -21.02 4.76
CA PRO A 102 -0.62 -20.88 5.94
C PRO A 102 -1.98 -20.26 5.61
N ALA A 103 -2.02 -19.29 4.69
CA ALA A 103 -3.23 -18.61 4.30
C ALA A 103 -4.17 -19.46 3.43
N LEU A 104 -3.64 -20.15 2.41
CA LEU A 104 -4.41 -21.09 1.59
C LEU A 104 -5.01 -22.23 2.44
N PHE A 105 -4.24 -22.74 3.41
CA PHE A 105 -4.70 -23.75 4.36
C PHE A 105 -5.59 -23.17 5.49
N GLY A 106 -5.63 -21.85 5.70
CA GLY A 106 -6.39 -21.19 6.76
C GLY A 106 -5.78 -21.31 8.16
N TRP A 107 -4.49 -21.63 8.27
CA TRP A 107 -3.72 -21.77 9.51
C TRP A 107 -3.45 -20.43 10.21
N ASP A 108 -3.59 -19.32 9.49
CA ASP A 108 -3.69 -17.96 10.03
C ASP A 108 -4.90 -17.78 10.97
N ARG A 109 -5.96 -18.59 10.85
CA ARG A 109 -7.17 -18.47 11.66
C ARG A 109 -7.07 -19.29 12.93
N TYR A 110 -7.21 -18.61 14.07
CA TYR A 110 -7.27 -19.24 15.39
C TYR A 110 -8.29 -20.39 15.45
N THR A 111 -9.48 -20.22 14.87
CA THR A 111 -10.54 -21.23 14.87
C THR A 111 -10.24 -22.48 14.05
N VAL A 112 -9.32 -22.43 13.08
CA VAL A 112 -8.89 -23.61 12.30
C VAL A 112 -7.85 -24.40 13.08
N ILE A 113 -6.80 -23.74 13.59
CA ILE A 113 -5.76 -24.40 14.40
C ILE A 113 -6.34 -24.95 15.70
N GLY A 114 -7.04 -24.12 16.47
CA GLY A 114 -7.68 -24.56 17.71
C GLY A 114 -8.83 -25.54 17.48
N GLY A 115 -9.54 -25.42 16.35
CA GLY A 115 -10.53 -26.40 15.92
C GLY A 115 -9.92 -27.78 15.68
N ALA A 116 -8.75 -27.85 15.04
CA ALA A 116 -8.00 -29.09 14.87
C ALA A 116 -7.55 -29.68 16.23
N PHE A 117 -7.02 -28.88 17.16
CA PHE A 117 -6.69 -29.38 18.51
C PHE A 117 -7.92 -29.90 19.26
N VAL A 118 -9.04 -29.17 19.25
CA VAL A 118 -10.30 -29.58 19.91
C VAL A 118 -10.85 -30.87 19.29
N ALA A 119 -10.94 -30.97 17.97
CA ALA A 119 -11.42 -32.16 17.29
C ALA A 119 -10.49 -33.38 17.44
N ALA A 120 -9.17 -33.18 17.56
CA ALA A 120 -8.23 -34.25 17.88
C ALA A 120 -8.53 -34.87 19.26
N VAL A 121 -8.69 -34.03 20.29
CA VAL A 121 -9.03 -34.47 21.65
C VAL A 121 -10.41 -35.16 21.69
N LEU A 122 -11.42 -34.57 21.02
CA LEU A 122 -12.78 -35.12 20.98
C LEU A 122 -12.90 -36.42 20.17
N SER A 123 -11.95 -36.72 19.27
CA SER A 123 -11.97 -37.95 18.46
C SER A 123 -11.90 -39.24 19.29
N LEU A 124 -11.22 -39.21 20.44
CA LEU A 124 -11.06 -40.35 21.35
C LEU A 124 -12.39 -40.79 22.00
N PRO A 125 -13.10 -39.92 22.75
CA PRO A 125 -14.41 -40.28 23.32
C PRO A 125 -15.45 -40.53 22.23
N ALA A 126 -15.44 -39.76 21.12
CA ALA A 126 -16.34 -39.99 19.99
C ALA A 126 -16.13 -41.38 19.36
N PHE A 127 -14.88 -41.83 19.19
CA PHE A 127 -14.56 -43.17 18.68
C PHE A 127 -15.07 -44.27 19.62
N VAL A 128 -14.92 -44.11 20.94
CA VAL A 128 -15.45 -45.06 21.93
C VAL A 128 -16.98 -45.13 21.87
N ALA A 129 -17.66 -43.99 21.80
CA ALA A 129 -19.12 -43.91 21.68
C ALA A 129 -19.64 -44.54 20.37
N VAL A 130 -19.06 -44.16 19.23
CA VAL A 130 -19.41 -44.73 17.90
C VAL A 130 -19.16 -46.23 17.88
N ARG A 131 -18.03 -46.71 18.42
CA ARG A 131 -17.73 -48.15 18.53
C ARG A 131 -18.77 -48.88 19.39
N GLY A 132 -19.13 -48.33 20.56
CA GLY A 132 -20.14 -48.92 21.44
C GLY A 132 -21.52 -49.00 20.77
N TRP A 133 -21.92 -47.94 20.07
CA TRP A 133 -23.16 -47.88 19.30
C TRP A 133 -23.19 -48.92 18.17
N LEU A 134 -22.14 -49.00 17.35
CA LEU A 134 -22.00 -50.00 16.29
C LEU A 134 -21.99 -51.44 16.84
N GLN A 135 -21.35 -51.67 17.99
CA GLN A 135 -21.39 -52.98 18.67
C GLN A 135 -22.81 -53.32 19.12
N ASN A 136 -23.54 -52.38 19.72
CA ASN A 136 -24.92 -52.59 20.19
C ASN A 136 -25.89 -52.91 19.03
N LEU A 137 -25.79 -52.20 17.90
CA LEU A 137 -26.60 -52.47 16.70
C LEU A 137 -26.38 -53.89 16.14
N ASN A 138 -25.18 -54.45 16.29
CA ASN A 138 -24.83 -55.77 15.76
C ASN A 138 -25.19 -56.93 16.71
N GLN A 139 -25.37 -56.69 18.03
CA GLN A 139 -25.78 -57.73 18.99
C GLN A 139 -27.07 -58.48 18.60
N PRO A 140 -28.20 -57.83 18.25
CA PRO A 140 -29.43 -58.54 17.90
C PRO A 140 -29.32 -59.35 16.60
N GLN A 141 -28.40 -59.02 15.69
CA GLN A 141 -28.11 -59.86 14.53
C GLN A 141 -27.34 -61.11 14.94
N VAL A 142 -26.28 -60.98 15.74
CA VAL A 142 -25.51 -62.14 16.26
C VAL A 142 -26.40 -63.09 17.07
N ALA A 143 -27.36 -62.57 17.85
CA ALA A 143 -28.35 -63.38 18.56
C ALA A 143 -29.26 -64.16 17.61
N ARG A 144 -29.80 -63.52 16.56
CA ARG A 144 -30.65 -64.16 15.54
C ARG A 144 -29.90 -65.23 14.73
N ASP A 145 -28.66 -64.94 14.35
CA ASP A 145 -27.79 -65.86 13.60
C ASP A 145 -27.40 -67.09 14.43
N ALA A 146 -27.41 -66.99 15.77
CA ALA A 146 -27.21 -68.11 16.68
C ALA A 146 -28.50 -68.91 16.95
N SER A 147 -29.68 -68.27 16.87
CA SER A 147 -30.96 -68.89 17.22
C SER A 147 -31.58 -69.72 16.07
N SER A 148 -30.92 -70.83 15.73
CA SER A 148 -31.37 -71.90 14.81
C SER A 148 -31.44 -71.56 13.30
N PRO A 149 -31.06 -72.51 12.41
CA PRO A 149 -31.25 -72.35 10.96
C PRO A 149 -32.71 -72.20 10.52
N GLN A 150 -33.67 -72.72 11.30
CA GLN A 150 -35.09 -72.66 10.97
C GLN A 150 -35.67 -71.25 11.13
N ALA A 151 -35.13 -70.42 12.03
CA ALA A 151 -35.57 -69.04 12.20
C ALA A 151 -35.29 -68.17 10.94
N MET A 152 -34.27 -68.51 10.15
CA MET A 152 -33.97 -67.79 8.89
C MET A 152 -35.05 -67.97 7.82
N ALA A 153 -35.80 -69.09 7.84
CA ALA A 153 -36.86 -69.36 6.88
C ALA A 153 -38.18 -68.62 7.18
N ALA A 154 -38.32 -68.06 8.40
CA ALA A 154 -39.52 -67.36 8.87
C ALA A 154 -39.26 -65.87 9.18
N ALA A 155 -38.14 -65.32 8.72
CA ALA A 155 -37.81 -63.91 8.93
C ALA A 155 -38.83 -63.00 8.19
N PRO A 156 -39.53 -62.08 8.88
CA PRO A 156 -40.41 -61.14 8.22
C PRO A 156 -39.62 -60.19 7.32
N PRO A 157 -40.24 -59.63 6.25
CA PRO A 157 -39.57 -58.70 5.35
C PRO A 157 -38.99 -57.50 6.10
N GLU A 158 -37.82 -57.03 5.65
CA GLU A 158 -37.03 -55.99 6.34
C GLU A 158 -37.87 -54.75 6.68
N GLY A 159 -38.15 -54.55 7.98
CA GLY A 159 -38.77 -53.31 8.46
C GLY A 159 -37.84 -52.11 8.26
N ASP A 160 -38.40 -50.94 7.94
CA ASP A 160 -37.65 -49.76 7.45
C ASP A 160 -36.47 -49.32 8.34
N GLY A 161 -36.52 -49.57 9.64
CA GLY A 161 -35.39 -49.31 10.55
C GLY A 161 -34.10 -50.06 10.17
N GLN A 162 -34.20 -51.25 9.56
CA GLN A 162 -33.03 -51.99 9.05
C GLN A 162 -32.51 -51.40 7.73
N ARG A 163 -33.38 -50.85 6.88
CA ARG A 163 -32.97 -50.15 5.65
C ARG A 163 -32.12 -48.93 5.95
N GLY A 164 -32.48 -48.14 6.97
CA GLY A 164 -31.67 -47.02 7.44
C GLY A 164 -30.27 -47.43 7.90
N ALA A 165 -30.15 -48.51 8.67
CA ALA A 165 -28.87 -49.05 9.11
C ALA A 165 -28.03 -49.59 7.93
N HIS A 166 -28.64 -50.32 7.00
CA HIS A 166 -27.97 -50.84 5.81
C HIS A 166 -27.55 -49.73 4.84
N TRP A 167 -28.32 -48.64 4.75
CA TRP A 167 -27.92 -47.43 4.03
C TRP A 167 -26.72 -46.73 4.70
N LEU A 168 -26.69 -46.61 6.04
CA LEU A 168 -25.57 -45.94 6.71
C LEU A 168 -24.26 -46.77 6.67
N LEU A 169 -24.36 -48.09 6.88
CA LEU A 169 -23.20 -48.99 7.03
C LEU A 169 -22.73 -49.60 5.69
N GLY A 170 -23.66 -49.83 4.77
CA GLY A 170 -23.44 -50.61 3.55
C GLY A 170 -23.49 -52.12 3.79
N ALA A 171 -23.66 -52.88 2.72
CA ALA A 171 -23.58 -54.34 2.77
C ALA A 171 -22.17 -54.76 3.25
N PRO A 172 -22.05 -55.65 4.25
CA PRO A 172 -20.76 -56.06 4.80
C PRO A 172 -19.99 -56.92 3.79
N LYS A 173 -19.21 -56.26 2.93
CA LYS A 173 -18.35 -56.90 1.94
C LYS A 173 -17.32 -57.77 2.68
N GLN A 174 -17.40 -59.09 2.52
CA GLN A 174 -16.53 -60.05 3.21
C GLN A 174 -15.12 -60.07 2.59
N SER A 175 -14.34 -59.00 2.77
CA SER A 175 -12.90 -59.03 2.47
C SER A 175 -12.19 -59.94 3.48
N ALA A 176 -11.72 -61.08 2.99
CA ALA A 176 -10.99 -62.06 3.79
C ALA A 176 -9.49 -61.72 3.83
N GLY A 177 -9.07 -60.93 4.81
CA GLY A 177 -7.66 -60.61 5.03
C GLY A 177 -7.40 -59.85 6.33
N VAL A 178 -6.39 -60.26 7.09
CA VAL A 178 -5.98 -59.59 8.35
C VAL A 178 -5.13 -58.33 8.07
N ASN A 179 -4.54 -58.25 6.88
CA ASN A 179 -3.56 -57.23 6.49
C ASN A 179 -4.07 -56.35 5.32
N GLU A 180 -5.24 -55.72 5.45
CA GLU A 180 -5.59 -54.62 4.52
C GLU A 180 -4.63 -53.43 4.75
N PRO A 181 -3.99 -52.88 3.70
CA PRO A 181 -3.09 -51.75 3.84
C PRO A 181 -3.84 -50.47 4.25
N VAL A 182 -3.14 -49.59 4.98
CA VAL A 182 -3.70 -48.31 5.46
C VAL A 182 -4.02 -47.36 4.30
N LEU A 183 -3.15 -47.36 3.29
CA LEU A 183 -3.33 -46.68 2.00
C LEU A 183 -4.05 -47.63 1.04
N ARG A 184 -5.11 -47.16 0.38
CA ARG A 184 -5.73 -47.91 -0.73
C ARG A 184 -4.93 -47.65 -2.00
N PRO A 185 -4.43 -48.67 -2.75
CA PRO A 185 -3.69 -48.41 -4.00
C PRO A 185 -4.56 -47.70 -5.05
N LEU A 186 -5.85 -48.03 -5.15
CA LEU A 186 -6.82 -47.29 -5.96
C LEU A 186 -7.12 -45.88 -5.38
N GLY A 187 -6.99 -45.71 -4.07
CA GLY A 187 -7.12 -44.43 -3.38
C GLY A 187 -5.96 -43.48 -3.64
N VAL A 188 -4.74 -43.99 -3.85
CA VAL A 188 -3.59 -43.18 -4.32
C VAL A 188 -3.86 -42.62 -5.71
N TRP A 189 -4.33 -43.45 -6.65
CA TRP A 189 -4.70 -42.97 -7.99
C TRP A 189 -5.88 -41.98 -7.95
N ALA A 190 -6.91 -42.27 -7.16
CA ALA A 190 -8.04 -41.36 -6.98
C ALA A 190 -7.63 -40.04 -6.31
N PHE A 191 -6.68 -40.07 -5.36
CA PHE A 191 -6.07 -38.88 -4.75
C PHE A 191 -5.32 -38.03 -5.78
N LEU A 192 -4.47 -38.64 -6.61
CA LEU A 192 -3.70 -37.92 -7.63
C LEU A 192 -4.61 -37.29 -8.69
N ILE A 193 -5.64 -38.02 -9.14
CA ILE A 193 -6.64 -37.51 -10.08
C ILE A 193 -7.46 -36.37 -9.45
N ALA A 194 -7.93 -36.53 -8.22
CA ALA A 194 -8.69 -35.50 -7.50
C ALA A 194 -7.84 -34.24 -7.25
N LEU A 195 -6.56 -34.40 -6.88
CA LEU A 195 -5.61 -33.30 -6.73
C LEU A 195 -5.42 -32.54 -8.05
N GLY A 196 -5.19 -33.24 -9.16
CA GLY A 196 -5.07 -32.63 -10.49
C GLY A 196 -6.33 -31.87 -10.92
N ILE A 197 -7.51 -32.44 -10.67
CA ILE A 197 -8.81 -31.78 -10.94
C ILE A 197 -8.99 -30.52 -10.07
N VAL A 198 -8.64 -30.58 -8.77
CA VAL A 198 -8.71 -29.42 -7.87
C VAL A 198 -7.74 -28.32 -8.30
N SER A 199 -6.50 -28.66 -8.63
CA SER A 199 -5.50 -27.69 -9.09
C SER A 199 -5.91 -27.02 -10.40
N LEU A 200 -6.40 -27.79 -11.38
CA LEU A 200 -6.87 -27.25 -12.67
C LEU A 200 -8.15 -26.40 -12.51
N GLY A 201 -9.08 -26.85 -11.67
CA GLY A 201 -10.29 -26.09 -11.35
C GLY A 201 -9.97 -24.77 -10.63
N PHE A 202 -9.05 -24.79 -9.68
CA PHE A 202 -8.56 -23.58 -9.01
C PHE A 202 -7.90 -22.61 -9.99
N TRP A 203 -7.00 -23.10 -10.86
CA TRP A 203 -6.32 -22.31 -11.89
C TRP A 203 -7.31 -21.55 -12.79
N TRP A 204 -8.37 -22.21 -13.25
CA TRP A 204 -9.33 -21.60 -14.18
C TRP A 204 -10.37 -20.71 -13.49
N ILE A 205 -10.86 -21.10 -12.31
CA ILE A 205 -12.02 -20.45 -11.66
C ILE A 205 -11.60 -19.30 -10.75
N ALA A 206 -10.46 -19.39 -10.05
CA ALA A 206 -10.08 -18.41 -9.03
C ALA A 206 -9.91 -16.98 -9.58
N PRO A 207 -9.20 -16.73 -10.70
CA PRO A 207 -9.05 -15.37 -11.26
C PRO A 207 -10.39 -14.67 -11.51
N GLN A 208 -11.30 -15.35 -12.19
CA GLN A 208 -12.61 -14.79 -12.59
C GLN A 208 -13.50 -14.43 -11.40
N HIS A 209 -13.41 -15.19 -10.30
CA HIS A 209 -14.17 -14.91 -9.08
C HIS A 209 -13.52 -13.83 -8.22
N ILE A 210 -12.19 -13.73 -8.18
CA ILE A 210 -11.48 -12.69 -7.44
C ILE A 210 -11.67 -11.33 -8.13
N ALA A 211 -11.49 -11.24 -9.45
CA ALA A 211 -11.75 -10.02 -10.23
C ALA A 211 -13.15 -9.43 -9.96
N LYS A 212 -14.19 -10.28 -9.97
CA LYS A 212 -15.57 -9.87 -9.67
C LYS A 212 -15.75 -9.40 -8.21
N GLN A 213 -15.03 -9.99 -7.25
CA GLN A 213 -15.06 -9.53 -5.86
C GLN A 213 -14.27 -8.23 -5.64
N ILE A 214 -13.21 -7.98 -6.42
CA ILE A 214 -12.49 -6.70 -6.41
C ILE A 214 -13.43 -5.57 -6.87
N LEU A 215 -14.07 -5.70 -8.05
CA LEU A 215 -15.07 -4.72 -8.51
C LEU A 215 -16.20 -4.50 -7.51
N GLN A 216 -16.76 -5.58 -6.93
CA GLN A 216 -17.84 -5.47 -5.93
C GLN A 216 -17.40 -4.73 -4.67
N ARG A 217 -16.14 -4.87 -4.24
CA ARG A 217 -15.59 -4.10 -3.11
C ARG A 217 -15.35 -2.64 -3.48
N LEU A 218 -14.75 -2.38 -4.65
CA LEU A 218 -14.54 -1.02 -5.16
C LEU A 218 -15.88 -0.27 -5.29
N ALA A 219 -16.94 -0.92 -5.78
CA ALA A 219 -18.28 -0.33 -5.87
C ALA A 219 -18.92 -0.04 -4.50
N VAL A 220 -18.64 -0.84 -3.48
CA VAL A 220 -19.09 -0.57 -2.10
C VAL A 220 -18.30 0.56 -1.45
N VAL A 221 -16.98 0.65 -1.68
CA VAL A 221 -16.13 1.74 -1.16
C VAL A 221 -16.42 3.07 -1.86
N ASN A 222 -16.61 3.06 -3.18
CA ASN A 222 -17.03 4.23 -3.96
C ASN A 222 -18.48 4.66 -3.63
N GLY A 223 -19.33 3.72 -3.20
CA GLY A 223 -20.76 3.94 -2.99
C GLY A 223 -21.59 3.99 -4.27
N ALA A 224 -20.98 3.86 -5.44
CA ALA A 224 -21.63 3.72 -6.73
C ALA A 224 -20.88 2.74 -7.62
N GLN A 225 -21.58 2.23 -8.63
CA GLN A 225 -21.10 1.21 -9.56
C GLN A 225 -19.70 1.53 -10.12
N VAL A 226 -18.81 0.56 -9.98
CA VAL A 226 -17.49 0.55 -10.62
C VAL A 226 -17.53 -0.53 -11.68
N ASP A 227 -17.42 -0.11 -12.93
CA ASP A 227 -17.37 -0.99 -14.10
C ASP A 227 -15.93 -1.09 -14.61
N ALA A 228 -15.63 -2.16 -15.34
CA ALA A 228 -14.39 -2.32 -16.10
C ALA A 228 -14.71 -2.97 -17.44
N GLY A 229 -14.06 -2.52 -18.51
CA GLY A 229 -14.19 -3.13 -19.84
C GLY A 229 -13.61 -4.54 -19.89
N HIS A 230 -12.43 -4.73 -19.29
CA HIS A 230 -11.75 -6.03 -19.17
C HIS A 230 -10.94 -6.13 -17.87
N ILE A 231 -10.78 -7.34 -17.33
CA ILE A 231 -9.92 -7.62 -16.17
C ILE A 231 -9.17 -8.94 -16.39
N GLU A 232 -7.85 -8.89 -16.28
CA GLU A 232 -6.98 -10.06 -16.21
C GLU A 232 -6.30 -10.12 -14.83
N LEU A 233 -6.22 -11.32 -14.25
CA LEU A 233 -5.59 -11.53 -12.96
C LEU A 233 -4.76 -12.81 -12.99
N ASP A 234 -3.45 -12.66 -13.17
CA ASP A 234 -2.50 -13.74 -12.97
C ASP A 234 -2.13 -13.83 -11.48
N LEU A 235 -2.65 -14.87 -10.82
CA LEU A 235 -2.37 -15.18 -9.42
C LEU A 235 -0.97 -15.74 -9.17
N TRP A 236 -0.23 -16.10 -10.22
CA TRP A 236 1.09 -16.75 -10.13
C TRP A 236 2.21 -15.83 -10.59
N GLY A 237 2.02 -15.12 -11.70
CA GLY A 237 2.85 -13.97 -12.08
C GLY A 237 2.64 -12.75 -11.18
N GLY A 238 1.57 -12.73 -10.38
CA GLY A 238 1.28 -11.64 -9.45
C GLY A 238 0.90 -10.35 -10.17
N ARG A 239 -0.01 -10.43 -11.16
CA ARG A 239 -0.28 -9.30 -12.06
C ARG A 239 -1.78 -9.14 -12.28
N LEU A 240 -2.29 -7.95 -11.98
CA LEU A 240 -3.67 -7.52 -12.20
C LEU A 240 -3.68 -6.44 -13.28
N GLU A 241 -4.32 -6.70 -14.41
CA GLU A 241 -4.65 -5.67 -15.40
C GLU A 241 -6.15 -5.38 -15.37
N ILE A 242 -6.50 -4.10 -15.49
CA ILE A 242 -7.86 -3.61 -15.69
C ILE A 242 -7.83 -2.62 -16.86
N GLN A 243 -8.76 -2.77 -17.79
CA GLN A 243 -8.93 -1.87 -18.94
C GLN A 243 -10.29 -1.18 -18.84
N ASP A 244 -10.33 0.12 -19.15
CA ASP A 244 -11.52 0.99 -19.02
C ASP A 244 -12.19 0.88 -17.64
N LEU A 245 -11.44 1.13 -16.56
CA LEU A 245 -11.97 1.19 -15.19
C LEU A 245 -12.73 2.50 -14.97
N ALA A 246 -14.04 2.42 -14.75
CA ALA A 246 -14.95 3.55 -14.66
C ALA A 246 -15.66 3.60 -13.30
N LEU A 247 -15.35 4.60 -12.48
CA LEU A 247 -15.93 4.83 -11.16
C LEU A 247 -17.04 5.87 -11.25
N ALA A 248 -18.29 5.43 -11.15
CA ALA A 248 -19.44 6.34 -11.16
C ALA A 248 -19.40 7.35 -10.01
N ASN A 249 -19.86 8.58 -10.26
CA ASN A 249 -20.11 9.55 -9.23
C ASN A 249 -21.37 9.16 -8.40
N PRO A 250 -21.28 8.97 -7.07
CA PRO A 250 -22.44 8.63 -6.25
C PRO A 250 -23.46 9.77 -6.11
N ALA A 251 -23.07 11.03 -6.38
CA ALA A 251 -23.98 12.17 -6.39
C ALA A 251 -24.67 12.38 -7.76
N GLU A 252 -23.96 12.09 -8.86
CA GLU A 252 -24.39 12.31 -10.25
C GLU A 252 -24.21 11.00 -11.05
N PRO A 253 -25.16 10.03 -10.98
CA PRO A 253 -24.97 8.69 -11.55
C PRO A 253 -24.92 8.67 -13.09
N SER A 254 -25.10 9.82 -13.73
CA SER A 254 -24.90 10.11 -15.16
C SER A 254 -23.42 10.12 -15.56
N GLU A 255 -22.50 10.28 -14.60
CA GLU A 255 -21.10 10.61 -14.85
C GLU A 255 -20.12 9.69 -14.10
N ASP A 256 -18.95 9.47 -14.71
CA ASP A 256 -17.79 8.85 -14.09
C ASP A 256 -16.98 9.93 -13.38
N ARG A 257 -16.91 9.84 -12.05
CA ARG A 257 -16.04 10.71 -11.25
C ARG A 257 -14.57 10.53 -11.64
N LEU A 258 -14.19 9.29 -11.97
CA LEU A 258 -12.85 8.91 -12.39
C LEU A 258 -12.97 7.76 -13.40
N ARG A 259 -12.37 7.92 -14.58
CA ARG A 259 -12.16 6.87 -15.56
C ARG A 259 -10.66 6.72 -15.84
N LEU A 260 -10.19 5.48 -15.82
CA LEU A 260 -8.80 5.11 -16.08
C LEU A 260 -8.77 4.14 -17.26
N ARG A 261 -8.11 4.55 -18.36
CA ARG A 261 -8.05 3.75 -19.59
C ARG A 261 -7.33 2.42 -19.37
N HIS A 262 -6.24 2.42 -18.61
CA HIS A 262 -5.54 1.22 -18.20
C HIS A 262 -5.03 1.34 -16.76
N VAL A 263 -5.18 0.26 -15.99
CA VAL A 263 -4.58 0.11 -14.67
C VAL A 263 -3.85 -1.23 -14.64
N SER A 264 -2.56 -1.22 -14.32
CA SER A 264 -1.77 -2.44 -14.07
C SER A 264 -1.22 -2.42 -12.65
N ALA A 265 -1.29 -3.56 -11.96
CA ALA A 265 -0.82 -3.71 -10.59
C ALA A 265 -0.01 -5.01 -10.45
N ASP A 266 1.27 -4.86 -10.14
CA ASP A 266 2.18 -5.95 -9.80
C ASP A 266 1.96 -6.29 -8.31
N LEU A 267 1.13 -7.31 -8.04
CA LEU A 267 0.67 -7.76 -6.72
C LEU A 267 1.55 -8.87 -6.14
N HIS A 268 1.92 -8.82 -4.86
CA HIS A 268 2.62 -9.94 -4.24
C HIS A 268 1.64 -11.09 -3.88
N PRO A 269 1.74 -12.31 -4.49
CA PRO A 269 0.70 -13.33 -4.30
C PRO A 269 0.58 -13.87 -2.88
N ALA A 270 1.70 -13.97 -2.15
CA ALA A 270 1.70 -14.47 -0.78
C ALA A 270 0.90 -13.55 0.17
N ALA A 271 1.10 -12.22 0.03
CA ALA A 271 0.29 -11.22 0.72
C ALA A 271 -1.19 -11.32 0.33
N LEU A 272 -1.49 -11.41 -0.98
CA LEU A 272 -2.88 -11.50 -1.47
C LEU A 272 -3.63 -12.71 -0.87
N PHE A 273 -2.98 -13.88 -0.75
CA PHE A 273 -3.57 -15.04 -0.10
C PHE A 273 -3.71 -14.85 1.42
N SER A 274 -2.72 -14.27 2.11
CA SER A 274 -2.84 -13.93 3.54
C SER A 274 -3.96 -12.92 3.82
N GLY A 275 -4.38 -12.18 2.79
CA GLY A 275 -5.46 -11.19 2.85
C GLY A 275 -4.94 -9.76 3.05
N ARG A 276 -3.63 -9.56 2.92
CA ARG A 276 -2.99 -8.27 2.73
C ARG A 276 -3.00 -7.90 1.24
N LEU A 277 -2.97 -6.63 0.91
CA LEU A 277 -2.85 -6.10 -0.45
C LEU A 277 -1.49 -5.40 -0.57
N GLU A 278 -0.47 -6.17 -0.91
CA GLU A 278 0.87 -5.65 -1.19
C GLU A 278 1.06 -5.53 -2.71
N ILE A 279 1.37 -4.31 -3.16
CA ILE A 279 1.55 -3.95 -4.57
C ILE A 279 2.95 -3.36 -4.74
N GLU A 280 3.78 -3.99 -5.58
CA GLU A 280 5.12 -3.49 -5.90
C GLU A 280 5.05 -2.28 -6.83
N CYS A 281 4.27 -2.38 -7.92
CA CYS A 281 4.01 -1.27 -8.83
C CYS A 281 2.55 -1.24 -9.28
N LEU A 282 1.81 -0.22 -8.85
CA LEU A 282 0.52 0.19 -9.40
C LEU A 282 0.77 1.27 -10.46
N ARG A 283 0.16 1.15 -11.64
CA ARG A 283 0.24 2.13 -12.73
C ARG A 283 -1.18 2.46 -13.18
N ALA A 284 -1.45 3.73 -13.40
CA ALA A 284 -2.72 4.24 -13.91
C ALA A 284 -2.44 5.16 -15.10
N ASP A 285 -2.88 4.75 -16.29
CA ASP A 285 -2.64 5.45 -17.56
C ASP A 285 -3.96 5.96 -18.15
N GLY A 286 -3.96 7.23 -18.57
CA GLY A 286 -5.12 7.88 -19.21
C GLY A 286 -6.20 8.21 -18.19
N VAL A 287 -6.00 9.30 -17.46
CA VAL A 287 -6.87 9.76 -16.38
C VAL A 287 -7.91 10.74 -16.91
N GLU A 288 -9.15 10.30 -16.98
CA GLU A 288 -10.32 11.11 -17.31
C GLU A 288 -11.12 11.37 -16.02
N MET A 289 -11.59 12.61 -15.84
CA MET A 289 -12.44 13.05 -14.73
C MET A 289 -13.76 13.53 -15.31
N GLU A 290 -14.86 13.31 -14.58
CA GLU A 290 -16.20 13.84 -14.93
C GLU A 290 -16.66 13.46 -16.35
N ALA A 291 -16.40 12.20 -16.74
CA ALA A 291 -16.73 11.69 -18.06
C ALA A 291 -18.20 11.21 -18.14
N VAL A 292 -18.95 11.69 -19.14
CA VAL A 292 -20.38 11.35 -19.29
C VAL A 292 -20.57 9.86 -19.65
N ARG A 293 -21.40 9.14 -18.88
CA ARG A 293 -21.64 7.71 -19.07
C ARG A 293 -22.75 7.45 -20.09
N GLU A 294 -22.56 6.44 -20.94
CA GLU A 294 -23.65 5.91 -21.80
C GLU A 294 -24.83 5.33 -21.01
N ARG A 295 -24.59 4.93 -19.75
CA ARG A 295 -25.56 4.22 -18.91
C ARG A 295 -25.48 4.70 -17.47
N LEU A 296 -26.64 5.11 -16.96
CA LEU A 296 -26.85 5.53 -15.58
C LEU A 296 -26.36 4.45 -14.61
N ALA A 297 -25.45 4.83 -13.73
CA ALA A 297 -24.83 3.95 -12.75
C ALA A 297 -25.80 3.53 -11.64
N LYS A 298 -25.60 2.34 -11.08
CA LYS A 298 -26.26 1.94 -9.84
C LYS A 298 -25.55 2.56 -8.64
N VAL A 299 -26.24 3.46 -7.94
CA VAL A 299 -25.84 3.92 -6.60
C VAL A 299 -26.10 2.80 -5.58
N TYR A 300 -25.17 2.65 -4.64
CA TYR A 300 -25.32 1.82 -3.44
C TYR A 300 -25.54 2.74 -2.25
N ALA A 301 -26.34 2.31 -1.27
CA ALA A 301 -26.46 3.06 -0.03
C ALA A 301 -25.11 3.02 0.71
N GLN A 302 -24.34 4.11 0.61
CA GLN A 302 -23.20 4.33 1.51
C GLN A 302 -23.74 4.26 2.96
N PRO A 303 -23.01 3.62 3.90
CA PRO A 303 -23.22 3.90 5.31
C PRO A 303 -23.14 5.41 5.49
N ALA A 304 -24.15 6.04 6.11
CA ALA A 304 -24.14 7.48 6.32
C ALA A 304 -22.84 7.84 7.04
N ALA A 305 -21.96 8.58 6.34
CA ALA A 305 -20.70 9.01 6.92
C ALA A 305 -21.03 9.78 8.20
N GLU A 306 -20.38 9.42 9.31
CA GLU A 306 -20.48 10.25 10.51
C GLU A 306 -20.05 11.66 10.10
N PRO A 307 -20.89 12.69 10.35
CA PRO A 307 -20.61 14.03 9.85
C PRO A 307 -19.27 14.46 10.40
N LEU A 308 -18.30 14.66 9.49
CA LEU A 308 -16.96 15.13 9.84
C LEU A 308 -17.15 16.33 10.76
N SER A 309 -16.65 16.20 11.99
CA SER A 309 -16.82 17.25 13.01
C SER A 309 -16.32 18.55 12.42
N GLU A 310 -17.13 19.61 12.50
CA GLU A 310 -16.84 20.88 11.84
C GLU A 310 -15.39 21.28 12.13
N PRO A 311 -14.58 21.61 11.10
CA PRO A 311 -13.15 21.83 11.28
C PRO A 311 -12.96 22.89 12.38
N PRO A 312 -12.01 22.66 13.32
CA PRO A 312 -11.89 23.50 14.50
C PRO A 312 -11.76 24.98 14.09
N PRO A 313 -12.50 25.89 14.74
CA PRO A 313 -12.62 27.27 14.28
C PRO A 313 -11.24 27.89 14.16
N ILE A 314 -10.90 28.33 12.93
CA ILE A 314 -9.60 28.86 12.56
C ILE A 314 -9.22 29.95 13.55
N LEU A 315 -8.18 29.69 14.35
CA LEU A 315 -7.65 30.69 15.27
C LEU A 315 -7.10 31.86 14.45
N PRO A 316 -7.28 33.12 14.89
CA PRO A 316 -6.72 34.26 14.17
C PRO A 316 -5.20 34.09 14.04
N PRO A 317 -4.61 34.42 12.87
CA PRO A 317 -3.18 34.23 12.64
C PRO A 317 -2.33 34.86 13.75
N HIS A 318 -1.27 34.17 14.17
CA HIS A 318 -0.32 34.75 15.11
C HIS A 318 0.41 35.94 14.46
N ASP A 319 0.42 37.08 15.15
CA ASP A 319 1.07 38.33 14.70
C ASP A 319 2.61 38.18 14.62
N VAL A 320 3.09 37.59 13.52
CA VAL A 320 4.49 37.71 13.10
C VAL A 320 4.73 39.14 12.63
N ALA A 321 5.78 39.78 13.14
CA ALA A 321 6.10 41.19 12.86
C ALA A 321 6.13 41.49 11.35
N ALA A 322 5.40 42.52 10.94
CA ALA A 322 4.82 42.57 9.59
C ALA A 322 5.57 43.40 8.54
N ASP A 323 6.72 44.01 8.87
CA ASP A 323 7.30 45.10 8.06
C ASP A 323 7.86 44.68 6.68
N ASP A 324 8.39 43.46 6.51
CA ASP A 324 9.14 43.05 5.30
C ASP A 324 8.49 41.91 4.47
N THR A 325 7.30 41.42 4.83
CA THR A 325 6.68 40.25 4.16
C THR A 325 5.64 40.64 3.10
N LEU A 326 5.86 40.25 1.84
CA LEU A 326 4.93 40.52 0.73
C LEU A 326 3.96 39.36 0.50
N PRO A 327 2.65 39.61 0.25
CA PRO A 327 1.70 38.56 -0.10
C PRO A 327 1.92 38.09 -1.54
N LEU A 328 2.14 36.78 -1.74
CA LEU A 328 2.52 36.25 -3.06
C LEU A 328 1.43 36.46 -4.15
N ALA A 329 0.17 36.56 -3.74
CA ALA A 329 -0.98 36.79 -4.61
C ALA A 329 -0.92 38.10 -5.43
N ASP A 330 -0.24 39.13 -4.92
CA ASP A 330 -0.13 40.43 -5.58
C ASP A 330 0.94 40.45 -6.69
N PHE A 331 1.84 39.46 -6.70
CA PHE A 331 3.01 39.40 -7.59
C PHE A 331 2.91 38.32 -8.67
N VAL A 332 2.11 37.28 -8.45
CA VAL A 332 2.01 36.13 -9.35
C VAL A 332 0.67 36.19 -10.11
N GLN A 333 0.72 36.57 -11.40
CA GLN A 333 -0.43 36.36 -12.27
C GLN A 333 -0.80 34.87 -12.29
N ASP A 334 -2.09 34.57 -12.44
CA ASP A 334 -2.63 33.21 -12.29
C ASP A 334 -2.46 32.59 -10.90
N TRP A 335 -2.29 33.39 -9.84
CA TRP A 335 -2.30 32.93 -8.44
C TRP A 335 -3.49 31.99 -8.13
N ALA A 336 -4.69 32.27 -8.65
CA ALA A 336 -5.85 31.37 -8.50
C ALA A 336 -5.59 29.97 -9.09
N ASN A 337 -5.02 29.88 -10.28
CA ASN A 337 -4.69 28.61 -10.94
C ASN A 337 -3.55 27.86 -10.21
N ILE A 338 -2.69 28.57 -9.47
CA ILE A 338 -1.62 27.99 -8.63
C ILE A 338 -2.19 27.52 -7.29
N HIS A 339 -3.02 28.35 -6.64
CA HIS A 339 -3.76 28.02 -5.43
C HIS A 339 -4.60 26.75 -5.62
N ASP A 340 -5.33 26.62 -6.73
CA ASP A 340 -6.18 25.44 -6.97
C ASP A 340 -5.38 24.16 -7.24
N ARG A 341 -4.16 24.30 -7.80
CA ARG A 341 -3.18 23.21 -7.94
C ARG A 341 -2.54 22.83 -6.60
N ALA A 342 -2.19 23.80 -5.76
CA ALA A 342 -1.70 23.55 -4.41
C ALA A 342 -2.81 22.92 -3.53
N ALA A 343 -4.06 23.35 -3.69
CA ALA A 343 -5.22 22.72 -3.06
C ALA A 343 -5.44 21.28 -3.56
N ALA A 344 -5.14 20.97 -4.83
CA ALA A 344 -5.13 19.60 -5.33
C ALA A 344 -4.01 18.76 -4.71
N LEU A 345 -2.83 19.34 -4.48
CA LEU A 345 -1.73 18.68 -3.76
C LEU A 345 -2.08 18.43 -2.28
N VAL A 346 -2.69 19.39 -1.59
CA VAL A 346 -3.14 19.21 -0.18
C VAL A 346 -4.27 18.18 -0.07
N ARG A 347 -5.23 18.17 -1.03
CA ARG A 347 -6.20 17.06 -1.15
C ARG A 347 -5.53 15.70 -1.37
N LEU A 348 -4.39 15.65 -2.08
CA LEU A 348 -3.61 14.42 -2.25
C LEU A 348 -2.87 14.02 -0.96
N ILE A 349 -2.31 14.97 -0.21
CA ILE A 349 -1.69 14.73 1.11
C ILE A 349 -2.73 14.12 2.07
N HIS A 350 -3.88 14.76 2.23
CA HIS A 350 -4.96 14.24 3.09
C HIS A 350 -5.55 12.91 2.59
N ALA A 351 -5.48 12.61 1.29
CA ALA A 351 -5.84 11.29 0.78
C ALA A 351 -4.80 10.20 1.12
N VAL A 352 -3.51 10.56 1.20
CA VAL A 352 -2.43 9.69 1.67
C VAL A 352 -2.52 9.47 3.18
N GLU A 353 -2.77 10.51 3.97
CA GLU A 353 -3.02 10.41 5.42
C GLU A 353 -4.30 9.61 5.72
N GLY A 354 -5.36 9.83 4.95
CA GLY A 354 -6.62 9.08 5.02
C GLY A 354 -6.46 7.59 4.70
N PHE A 355 -5.39 7.19 3.99
CA PHE A 355 -5.08 5.79 3.72
C PHE A 355 -4.74 5.01 5.01
N GLU A 356 -4.21 5.67 6.05
CA GLU A 356 -4.00 5.07 7.39
C GLU A 356 -5.31 4.63 8.06
N GLN A 357 -6.45 5.18 7.67
CA GLN A 357 -7.74 4.84 8.27
C GLN A 357 -8.28 3.47 7.81
N LEU A 358 -7.65 2.84 6.80
CA LEU A 358 -8.02 1.51 6.34
C LEU A 358 -7.74 0.40 7.38
N ASP A 359 -6.68 0.55 8.18
CA ASP A 359 -6.35 -0.37 9.28
C ASP A 359 -6.89 0.08 10.65
N ALA A 360 -7.76 1.10 10.69
CA ALA A 360 -8.38 1.59 11.92
C ALA A 360 -8.96 0.41 12.74
N PRO A 361 -8.34 0.06 13.89
CA PRO A 361 -8.49 -1.27 14.47
C PRO A 361 -9.94 -1.49 14.87
N THR A 362 -10.59 -2.51 14.27
CA THR A 362 -12.06 -2.70 14.30
C THR A 362 -12.57 -3.26 15.65
N GLY A 363 -12.10 -2.66 16.74
CA GLY A 363 -12.43 -2.98 18.13
C GLY A 363 -12.23 -4.46 18.44
N ASP A 364 -10.99 -4.91 18.62
CA ASP A 364 -10.61 -6.33 18.83
C ASP A 364 -11.23 -7.03 20.06
N ARG A 365 -12.05 -6.32 20.83
CA ARG A 365 -13.00 -6.92 21.77
C ARG A 365 -14.32 -7.18 21.06
N PRO A 366 -14.69 -8.43 20.72
CA PRO A 366 -16.03 -8.78 20.25
C PRO A 366 -17.05 -8.65 21.40
N ALA A 367 -17.38 -7.40 21.75
CA ALA A 367 -18.33 -7.05 22.83
C ALA A 367 -19.79 -7.39 22.47
N GLY A 368 -20.07 -7.62 21.19
CA GLY A 368 -21.39 -8.08 20.72
C GLY A 368 -21.60 -9.57 21.00
N GLY A 369 -22.31 -9.89 22.08
CA GLY A 369 -22.83 -11.23 22.32
C GLY A 369 -23.91 -11.60 21.28
N GLY A 370 -23.58 -12.49 20.35
CA GLY A 370 -24.50 -12.94 19.30
C GLY A 370 -23.80 -13.59 18.11
N PHE A 371 -24.57 -13.90 17.06
CA PHE A 371 -24.06 -14.55 15.84
C PHE A 371 -22.98 -13.69 15.14
N SER A 372 -23.10 -12.37 15.18
CA SER A 372 -22.06 -11.44 14.68
C SER A 372 -20.73 -11.61 15.41
N GLY A 373 -20.74 -11.83 16.73
CA GLY A 373 -19.55 -12.15 17.52
C GLY A 373 -18.90 -13.47 17.10
N LEU A 374 -19.71 -14.52 16.88
CA LEU A 374 -19.23 -15.81 16.37
C LEU A 374 -18.62 -15.68 14.96
N VAL A 375 -19.24 -14.90 14.07
CA VAL A 375 -18.71 -14.65 12.72
C VAL A 375 -17.41 -13.83 12.77
N ARG A 376 -17.27 -12.88 13.71
CA ARG A 376 -15.98 -12.20 13.97
C ARG A 376 -14.92 -13.18 14.46
N MET A 377 -15.21 -14.02 15.47
CA MET A 377 -14.27 -15.05 15.96
C MET A 377 -13.87 -16.06 14.87
N ALA A 378 -14.80 -16.47 13.99
CA ALA A 378 -14.54 -17.37 12.87
C ALA A 378 -13.69 -16.73 11.75
N ARG A 379 -13.65 -15.39 11.67
CA ARG A 379 -12.84 -14.61 10.72
C ARG A 379 -11.56 -14.06 11.33
N ALA A 380 -11.40 -14.08 12.65
CA ALA A 380 -10.23 -13.57 13.34
C ALA A 380 -8.98 -14.37 12.92
N ARG A 381 -8.00 -13.65 12.37
CA ARG A 381 -6.69 -14.15 11.97
C ARG A 381 -5.64 -13.70 12.98
N ARG A 382 -4.56 -14.45 13.09
CA ARG A 382 -3.27 -13.91 13.53
C ARG A 382 -2.52 -13.43 12.28
N LEU A 383 -1.98 -12.21 12.33
CA LEU A 383 -0.90 -11.83 11.43
C LEU A 383 0.32 -12.66 11.84
N LEU A 384 0.68 -13.66 11.03
CA LEU A 384 1.87 -14.48 11.24
C LEU A 384 3.10 -13.71 10.74
N GLY A 385 4.12 -13.58 11.59
CA GLY A 385 5.32 -12.80 11.35
C GLY A 385 5.34 -11.50 12.17
N ALA A 386 6.13 -10.53 11.73
CA ALA A 386 6.07 -9.17 12.24
C ALA A 386 4.68 -8.53 11.97
N PRO A 387 4.25 -7.50 12.75
CA PRO A 387 3.16 -6.65 12.30
C PRO A 387 3.50 -6.09 10.91
N GLN A 388 2.53 -6.15 10.01
CA GLN A 388 2.60 -5.61 8.66
C GLN A 388 1.25 -4.96 8.32
N PRO A 389 1.20 -3.89 7.52
CA PRO A 389 -0.05 -3.22 7.14
C PRO A 389 -0.95 -4.15 6.33
N THR A 390 -2.28 -3.94 6.35
CA THR A 390 -3.18 -4.71 5.48
C THR A 390 -3.05 -4.27 4.02
N ALA A 391 -2.66 -3.04 3.72
CA ALA A 391 -2.40 -2.56 2.36
C ALA A 391 -1.09 -1.77 2.28
N VAL A 392 -0.24 -2.13 1.31
CA VAL A 392 1.02 -1.44 0.99
C VAL A 392 1.13 -1.28 -0.52
N ILE A 393 1.47 -0.07 -0.96
CA ILE A 393 1.75 0.23 -2.37
C ILE A 393 3.14 0.85 -2.43
N HIS A 394 4.15 0.01 -2.71
CA HIS A 394 5.56 0.41 -2.75
C HIS A 394 5.81 1.47 -3.82
N LYS A 395 5.10 1.40 -4.95
CA LYS A 395 5.06 2.44 -5.97
C LYS A 395 3.69 2.49 -6.66
N LEU A 396 3.11 3.68 -6.72
CA LEU A 396 1.98 4.07 -7.58
C LEU A 396 2.51 5.09 -8.60
N GLU A 397 2.20 4.92 -9.88
CA GLU A 397 2.61 5.83 -10.97
C GLU A 397 1.40 6.20 -11.83
N ILE A 398 1.05 7.48 -11.86
CA ILE A 398 -0.11 8.03 -12.57
C ILE A 398 0.40 8.83 -13.77
N ARG A 399 -0.11 8.51 -14.97
CA ARG A 399 0.36 9.02 -16.27
C ARG A 399 -0.82 9.45 -17.14
N GLY A 400 -0.59 10.41 -18.04
CA GLY A 400 -1.67 10.95 -18.87
C GLY A 400 -2.73 11.63 -18.01
N LEU A 401 -2.27 12.52 -17.12
CA LEU A 401 -3.13 13.39 -16.32
C LEU A 401 -3.84 14.41 -17.23
N PRO A 402 -5.08 14.83 -16.91
CA PRO A 402 -5.81 15.76 -17.76
C PRO A 402 -5.13 17.13 -17.79
N ALA A 403 -5.30 17.86 -18.90
CA ALA A 403 -4.60 19.11 -19.18
C ALA A 403 -4.79 20.21 -18.11
N SER A 404 -5.84 20.12 -17.28
CA SER A 404 -6.08 20.97 -16.11
C SER A 404 -4.94 20.94 -15.07
N PHE A 405 -4.17 19.85 -14.97
CA PHE A 405 -2.97 19.80 -14.12
C PHE A 405 -1.78 20.58 -14.71
N GLN A 406 -1.78 20.83 -16.02
CA GLN A 406 -0.72 21.54 -16.77
C GLN A 406 0.71 20.99 -16.57
N LEU A 407 0.87 19.70 -16.25
CA LEU A 407 2.16 19.00 -16.18
C LEU A 407 2.69 18.57 -17.56
N GLY A 408 1.95 18.87 -18.63
CA GLY A 408 2.17 18.41 -20.01
C GLY A 408 1.82 16.92 -20.20
N ASP A 409 1.77 16.48 -21.46
CA ASP A 409 1.37 15.11 -21.84
C ASP A 409 2.29 14.02 -21.25
N LYS A 410 3.52 14.40 -20.89
CA LYS A 410 4.54 13.54 -20.25
C LYS A 410 4.60 13.71 -18.73
N GLY A 411 3.66 14.43 -18.13
CA GLY A 411 3.54 14.60 -16.69
C GLY A 411 3.25 13.29 -15.97
N VAL A 412 3.98 13.02 -14.89
CA VAL A 412 3.86 11.80 -14.08
C VAL A 412 3.78 12.16 -12.61
N VAL A 413 2.76 11.65 -11.91
CA VAL A 413 2.68 11.71 -10.44
C VAL A 413 2.98 10.32 -9.89
N LYS A 414 4.03 10.21 -9.09
CA LYS A 414 4.44 8.99 -8.41
C LYS A 414 4.13 9.11 -6.92
N LEU A 415 3.57 8.08 -6.32
CA LEU A 415 3.47 7.93 -4.87
C LEU A 415 4.24 6.66 -4.49
N VAL A 416 5.01 6.71 -3.41
CA VAL A 416 6.02 5.70 -3.07
C VAL A 416 5.87 5.34 -1.60
N ASP A 417 5.95 4.05 -1.29
CA ASP A 417 5.84 3.49 0.07
C ASP A 417 4.55 3.90 0.82
N LEU A 418 3.41 3.92 0.12
CA LEU A 418 2.09 4.13 0.73
C LEU A 418 1.71 2.93 1.60
N SER A 419 1.16 3.19 2.80
CA SER A 419 0.84 2.15 3.79
C SER A 419 -0.44 2.48 4.56
N SER A 420 -1.32 1.48 4.75
CA SER A 420 -2.49 1.61 5.62
C SER A 420 -2.15 1.65 7.12
N ASP A 421 -0.88 1.42 7.48
CA ASP A 421 -0.33 1.74 8.80
C ASP A 421 1.09 2.31 8.62
N ALA A 422 1.24 3.63 8.77
CA ALA A 422 2.54 4.31 8.62
C ALA A 422 3.47 4.16 9.83
N LYS A 423 2.98 3.65 10.97
CA LYS A 423 3.80 3.34 12.17
C LYS A 423 4.51 2.01 11.99
N VAL A 424 3.83 1.05 11.35
CA VAL A 424 4.37 -0.27 10.99
C VAL A 424 5.23 -0.20 9.73
N CYS A 425 4.96 0.72 8.79
CA CYS A 425 5.80 0.88 7.60
C CYS A 425 7.24 1.30 7.97
N PRO A 426 8.30 0.64 7.45
CA PRO A 426 9.67 1.01 7.76
C PRO A 426 10.05 2.39 7.22
N LYS A 427 9.52 2.79 6.07
CA LYS A 427 9.86 4.04 5.36
C LYS A 427 8.71 5.07 5.45
N PRO A 428 9.00 6.37 5.29
CA PRO A 428 7.97 7.38 5.06
C PRO A 428 7.39 7.29 3.64
N ALA A 429 6.11 7.61 3.48
CA ALA A 429 5.49 7.78 2.17
C ALA A 429 6.07 9.01 1.44
N ARG A 430 6.28 8.91 0.11
CA ARG A 430 6.81 9.99 -0.74
C ARG A 430 5.89 10.25 -1.93
N ILE A 431 5.59 11.53 -2.19
CA ILE A 431 4.88 12.00 -3.38
C ILE A 431 5.92 12.69 -4.27
N VAL A 432 6.06 12.26 -5.52
CA VAL A 432 6.99 12.82 -6.49
C VAL A 432 6.22 13.21 -7.76
N VAL A 433 6.17 14.50 -8.07
CA VAL A 433 5.55 15.04 -9.28
C VAL A 433 6.66 15.40 -10.26
N GLU A 434 6.62 14.85 -11.47
CA GLU A 434 7.57 15.13 -12.54
C GLU A 434 6.82 15.67 -13.76
N ALA A 435 7.21 16.84 -14.25
CA ALA A 435 6.77 17.43 -15.51
C ALA A 435 8.00 17.65 -16.42
N PRO A 436 8.40 16.65 -17.21
CA PRO A 436 9.64 16.71 -18.00
C PRO A 436 9.67 17.82 -19.06
N ALA A 437 8.51 18.37 -19.43
CA ALA A 437 8.39 19.46 -20.39
C ALA A 437 8.77 20.84 -19.82
N SER A 438 8.82 20.99 -18.50
CA SER A 438 9.15 22.24 -17.80
C SER A 438 10.30 22.08 -16.79
N GLY A 439 11.06 20.99 -16.89
CA GLY A 439 12.16 20.63 -15.98
C GLY A 439 11.75 20.51 -14.50
N LEU A 440 10.44 20.44 -14.21
CA LEU A 440 9.90 20.51 -12.85
C LEU A 440 9.84 19.12 -12.22
N LYS A 441 10.50 18.97 -11.08
CA LYS A 441 10.37 17.87 -10.14
C LYS A 441 10.02 18.42 -8.75
N ILE A 442 8.89 18.00 -8.20
CA ILE A 442 8.50 18.23 -6.80
C ILE A 442 8.59 16.90 -6.07
N GLU A 443 9.17 16.89 -4.88
CA GLU A 443 9.28 15.73 -4.00
C GLU A 443 8.87 16.11 -2.58
N LEU A 444 7.85 15.44 -2.06
CA LEU A 444 7.31 15.61 -0.72
C LEU A 444 7.42 14.29 0.04
N THR A 445 8.14 14.28 1.16
CA THR A 445 8.28 13.15 2.06
C THR A 445 7.39 13.37 3.28
N CYS A 446 6.33 12.58 3.43
CA CYS A 446 5.45 12.67 4.60
C CYS A 446 6.18 12.18 5.85
N ALA A 447 6.06 12.91 6.96
CA ALA A 447 6.54 12.40 8.24
C ALA A 447 5.72 11.18 8.69
N LYS A 448 6.29 10.36 9.55
CA LYS A 448 5.51 9.33 10.26
C LYS A 448 4.54 10.01 11.24
N PRO A 449 3.40 9.40 11.58
CA PRO A 449 2.33 9.99 12.41
C PRO A 449 2.68 10.06 13.92
N GLU A 450 3.91 10.46 14.24
CA GLU A 450 4.34 10.88 15.58
C GLU A 450 4.24 12.41 15.61
N ALA A 451 3.24 12.93 16.32
CA ALA A 451 2.79 14.31 16.17
C ALA A 451 3.76 15.37 16.79
N PRO A 452 3.86 16.57 16.20
CA PRO A 452 3.27 17.01 14.93
C PRO A 452 4.09 16.54 13.72
N ALA A 453 3.40 16.12 12.66
CA ALA A 453 4.03 15.64 11.44
C ALA A 453 4.64 16.81 10.62
N ARG A 454 5.97 16.82 10.49
CA ARG A 454 6.71 17.78 9.64
C ARG A 454 7.09 17.12 8.31
N HIS A 455 6.25 17.29 7.31
CA HIS A 455 6.43 16.71 5.98
C HIS A 455 7.52 17.50 5.25
N SER A 456 8.59 16.85 4.79
CA SER A 456 9.72 17.54 4.16
C SER A 456 9.50 17.72 2.66
N PHE A 457 9.69 18.94 2.17
CA PHE A 457 9.41 19.34 0.79
C PHE A 457 10.69 19.76 0.06
N GLU A 458 10.90 19.25 -1.14
CA GLU A 458 11.95 19.65 -2.07
C GLU A 458 11.37 19.87 -3.47
N LEU A 459 11.60 21.06 -4.04
CA LEU A 459 11.23 21.39 -5.41
C LEU A 459 12.49 21.75 -6.20
N ARG A 460 12.57 21.24 -7.42
CA ARG A 460 13.62 21.52 -8.40
C ARG A 460 12.95 21.79 -9.73
N ALA A 461 13.09 23.00 -10.26
CA ALA A 461 12.66 23.35 -11.60
C ALA A 461 13.88 23.77 -12.42
N GLU A 462 14.15 23.08 -13.50
CA GLU A 462 15.26 23.34 -14.42
C GLU A 462 14.73 24.04 -15.69
N GLN A 463 15.52 24.97 -16.25
CA GLN A 463 15.19 25.65 -17.52
C GLN A 463 13.80 26.34 -17.49
N VAL A 464 13.47 27.00 -16.36
CA VAL A 464 12.26 27.83 -16.26
C VAL A 464 12.47 29.08 -17.13
N ASP A 465 11.73 29.18 -18.22
CA ASP A 465 11.74 30.34 -19.12
C ASP A 465 11.18 31.59 -18.40
N LEU A 466 12.08 32.49 -18.01
CA LEU A 466 11.75 33.75 -17.34
C LEU A 466 11.04 34.73 -18.25
N ALA A 467 11.21 34.66 -19.58
CA ALA A 467 10.45 35.49 -20.49
C ALA A 467 8.97 35.06 -20.47
N SER A 468 8.67 33.76 -20.48
CA SER A 468 7.29 33.26 -20.34
C SER A 468 6.63 33.65 -19.00
N VAL A 469 7.38 33.57 -17.88
CA VAL A 469 6.88 33.88 -16.54
C VAL A 469 6.72 35.39 -16.30
N LEU A 470 7.57 36.22 -16.89
CA LEU A 470 7.50 37.68 -16.72
C LEU A 470 6.61 38.36 -17.76
N ALA A 471 6.38 37.77 -18.94
CA ALA A 471 5.43 38.29 -19.94
C ALA A 471 3.98 38.34 -19.41
N SER A 472 3.62 37.43 -18.49
CA SER A 472 2.36 37.46 -17.76
C SER A 472 2.30 38.52 -16.65
N ALA A 473 3.43 39.03 -16.14
CA ALA A 473 3.49 39.94 -14.98
C ALA A 473 3.01 41.40 -15.23
N SER A 474 2.16 41.59 -16.24
CA SER A 474 1.44 42.80 -16.66
C SER A 474 2.21 43.82 -17.51
N SER A 475 1.46 44.45 -18.43
CA SER A 475 1.91 45.54 -19.30
C SER A 475 2.19 46.87 -18.58
N GLN A 476 2.29 46.86 -17.25
CA GLN A 476 2.68 48.02 -16.44
C GLN A 476 4.10 47.89 -15.86
N GLN A 477 4.71 46.70 -15.89
CA GLN A 477 6.10 46.55 -15.47
C GLN A 477 7.05 47.24 -16.46
N ARG A 478 7.95 48.07 -15.91
CA ARG A 478 9.03 48.72 -16.68
C ARG A 478 10.16 47.76 -17.02
N LEU A 479 10.15 46.52 -16.53
CA LEU A 479 11.12 45.50 -16.88
C LEU A 479 10.53 44.58 -17.95
N GLN A 480 11.17 44.52 -19.12
CA GLN A 480 10.89 43.52 -20.15
C GLN A 480 11.99 42.46 -20.10
N CYS A 481 11.61 41.18 -20.07
CA CYS A 481 12.52 40.06 -20.18
C CYS A 481 12.41 39.51 -21.61
N ASP A 482 13.43 39.75 -22.43
CA ASP A 482 13.46 39.27 -23.81
C ASP A 482 13.81 37.77 -23.85
N GLN A 483 14.76 37.34 -23.00
CA GLN A 483 15.17 35.95 -22.79
C GLN A 483 15.69 35.76 -21.36
N GLY A 484 15.63 34.53 -20.85
CA GLY A 484 16.32 34.13 -19.62
C GLY A 484 15.85 32.78 -19.11
N ASN A 485 16.76 31.99 -18.54
CA ASN A 485 16.44 30.71 -17.91
C ASN A 485 16.66 30.83 -16.40
N ALA A 486 15.88 30.07 -15.61
CA ALA A 486 16.16 29.89 -14.18
C ALA A 486 16.18 28.41 -13.78
N THR A 487 17.14 28.08 -12.92
CA THR A 487 17.15 26.84 -12.16
C THR A 487 16.75 27.15 -10.72
N ILE A 488 15.54 26.77 -10.33
CA ILE A 488 14.96 27.03 -9.01
C ILE A 488 15.10 25.77 -8.15
N LEU A 489 15.77 25.90 -7.01
CA LEU A 489 15.88 24.87 -5.98
C LEU A 489 15.22 25.38 -4.70
N ALA A 490 14.20 24.69 -4.20
CA ALA A 490 13.53 25.03 -2.96
C ALA A 490 13.51 23.84 -1.99
N LYS A 491 13.78 24.08 -0.71
CA LYS A 491 13.77 23.05 0.35
C LYS A 491 13.11 23.59 1.62
N GLY A 492 12.26 22.78 2.24
CA GLY A 492 11.43 23.21 3.36
C GLY A 492 10.66 22.09 4.05
N TRP A 493 9.64 22.50 4.81
CA TRP A 493 8.69 21.63 5.47
C TRP A 493 7.26 22.19 5.44
N ILE A 494 6.30 21.29 5.58
CA ILE A 494 4.88 21.58 5.80
C ILE A 494 4.51 20.98 7.16
N GLU A 495 3.81 21.76 8.00
CA GLU A 495 3.34 21.36 9.33
C GLU A 495 1.90 21.86 9.52
N GLY A 496 0.92 20.98 9.29
CA GLY A 496 -0.48 21.39 9.14
C GLY A 496 -0.62 22.37 7.96
N ASP A 497 -1.28 23.50 8.18
CA ASP A 497 -1.39 24.55 7.16
C ASP A 497 -0.12 25.40 6.97
N GLN A 498 0.88 25.31 7.87
CA GLN A 498 2.09 26.13 7.77
C GLN A 498 3.07 25.54 6.74
N LEU A 499 3.44 26.35 5.76
CA LEU A 499 4.56 26.12 4.84
C LEU A 499 5.76 26.95 5.31
N GLU A 500 6.96 26.37 5.28
CA GLU A 500 8.22 27.10 5.43
C GLU A 500 9.26 26.54 4.47
N MET A 501 9.75 27.38 3.56
CA MET A 501 10.53 26.93 2.41
C MET A 501 11.58 27.96 2.02
N ASN A 502 12.84 27.53 1.89
CA ASN A 502 13.94 28.36 1.43
C ASN A 502 14.15 28.08 -0.07
N LEU A 503 14.13 29.14 -0.88
CA LEU A 503 14.27 29.09 -2.34
C LEU A 503 15.61 29.71 -2.75
N ILE A 504 16.27 29.06 -3.70
CA ILE A 504 17.48 29.51 -4.36
C ILE A 504 17.20 29.46 -5.86
N ALA A 505 17.04 30.62 -6.49
CA ALA A 505 16.91 30.74 -7.94
C ALA A 505 18.25 31.15 -8.54
N ASN A 506 18.89 30.24 -9.25
CA ASN A 506 20.01 30.57 -10.14
C ASN A 506 19.40 31.06 -11.45
N VAL A 507 19.67 32.31 -11.82
CA VAL A 507 19.27 32.87 -13.10
C VAL A 507 20.45 32.78 -14.06
N ASP A 508 20.20 32.24 -15.25
CA ASP A 508 21.15 32.06 -16.34
C ASP A 508 20.68 32.84 -17.58
N GLN A 509 21.60 33.53 -18.28
CA GLN A 509 21.34 34.18 -19.58
C GLN A 509 20.19 35.22 -19.59
N LEU A 510 20.04 35.99 -18.51
CA LEU A 510 19.00 37.03 -18.40
C LEU A 510 19.26 38.22 -19.34
N GLU A 511 18.48 38.31 -20.43
CA GLU A 511 18.32 39.50 -21.26
C GLU A 511 17.11 40.32 -20.79
N ALA A 512 17.26 40.97 -19.63
CA ALA A 512 16.27 41.92 -19.11
C ALA A 512 16.62 43.37 -19.49
N ARG A 513 15.61 44.17 -19.85
CA ARG A 513 15.74 45.56 -20.29
C ARG A 513 14.71 46.45 -19.61
N VAL A 514 15.09 47.67 -19.26
CA VAL A 514 14.15 48.69 -18.76
C VAL A 514 13.45 49.36 -19.96
N ALA A 515 12.15 49.13 -20.08
CA ALA A 515 11.29 49.67 -21.12
C ALA A 515 10.91 51.13 -20.82
N GLY A 516 11.50 52.05 -21.56
CA GLY A 516 11.27 53.50 -21.47
C GLY A 516 12.56 54.31 -21.61
N HIS A 517 12.47 55.61 -21.40
CA HIS A 517 13.64 56.50 -21.24
C HIS A 517 13.66 57.19 -19.86
N ASP A 518 12.60 57.04 -19.07
CA ASP A 518 12.55 57.53 -17.70
C ASP A 518 13.61 56.81 -16.84
N PRO A 519 14.41 57.55 -16.05
CA PRO A 519 15.33 56.92 -15.11
C PRO A 519 14.56 56.11 -14.05
N LEU A 520 15.18 55.02 -13.60
CA LEU A 520 14.66 54.19 -12.52
C LEU A 520 15.57 54.38 -11.31
N HIS A 521 15.03 54.89 -10.19
CA HIS A 521 15.82 55.33 -9.01
C HIS A 521 17.04 56.19 -9.40
N ASP A 522 16.80 57.28 -10.12
CA ASP A 522 17.76 58.29 -10.56
C ASP A 522 18.91 57.80 -11.49
N LEU A 523 18.91 56.51 -11.88
CA LEU A 523 19.86 55.94 -12.84
C LEU A 523 19.24 55.82 -14.26
N PRO A 524 20.01 56.08 -15.33
CA PRO A 524 19.57 55.85 -16.71
C PRO A 524 19.19 54.38 -16.98
N ALA A 525 18.24 54.17 -17.89
CA ALA A 525 17.85 52.83 -18.34
C ALA A 525 19.02 52.01 -18.90
N GLU A 526 19.97 52.66 -19.58
CA GLU A 526 21.20 52.04 -20.11
C GLU A 526 22.05 51.42 -18.99
N THR A 527 22.30 52.17 -17.91
CA THR A 527 23.05 51.70 -16.73
C THR A 527 22.33 50.55 -16.01
N TRP A 528 21.00 50.56 -15.98
CA TRP A 528 20.22 49.42 -15.48
C TRP A 528 20.35 48.19 -16.36
N ASN A 529 20.34 48.33 -17.69
CA ASN A 529 20.49 47.20 -18.61
C ASN A 529 21.86 46.54 -18.45
N GLU A 530 22.95 47.32 -18.34
CA GLU A 530 24.29 46.79 -18.03
C GLU A 530 24.34 46.07 -16.66
N ALA A 531 23.70 46.65 -15.64
CA ALA A 531 23.63 46.05 -14.31
C ALA A 531 22.80 44.75 -14.27
N LEU A 532 21.71 44.66 -15.04
CA LEU A 532 20.89 43.45 -15.17
C LEU A 532 21.66 42.31 -15.83
N VAL A 533 22.46 42.61 -16.87
CA VAL A 533 23.38 41.62 -17.48
C VAL A 533 24.40 41.12 -16.45
N ALA A 534 24.91 41.98 -15.56
CA ALA A 534 25.81 41.55 -14.48
C ALA A 534 25.13 40.69 -13.38
N VAL A 535 23.79 40.74 -13.26
CA VAL A 535 23.01 39.92 -12.31
C VAL A 535 22.78 38.48 -12.82
N SER A 536 22.89 38.23 -14.14
CA SER A 536 22.60 36.97 -14.86
C SER A 536 23.43 35.72 -14.50
N SER A 537 24.08 35.71 -13.33
CA SER A 537 24.80 34.57 -12.73
C SER A 537 24.83 34.65 -11.18
N THR A 538 23.81 35.24 -10.56
CA THR A 538 23.75 35.46 -9.10
C THR A 538 22.62 34.63 -8.46
N PRO A 539 22.90 33.82 -7.42
CA PRO A 539 21.88 33.03 -6.75
C PRO A 539 20.96 33.92 -5.89
N ILE A 540 19.72 34.11 -6.35
CA ILE A 540 18.70 34.85 -5.60
C ILE A 540 18.15 33.95 -4.50
N VAL A 541 18.39 34.33 -3.24
CA VAL A 541 17.89 33.60 -2.06
C VAL A 541 16.64 34.29 -1.53
N ALA A 542 15.57 33.51 -1.37
CA ALA A 542 14.30 33.97 -0.81
C ALA A 542 13.73 32.92 0.14
N LYS A 543 12.79 33.34 0.99
CA LYS A 543 12.04 32.47 1.90
C LYS A 543 10.54 32.65 1.64
N LEU A 544 9.83 31.53 1.51
CA LEU A 544 8.37 31.48 1.46
C LEU A 544 7.89 30.89 2.79
N SER A 545 7.00 31.58 3.49
CA SER A 545 6.54 31.15 4.82
C SER A 545 5.13 31.62 5.19
N GLY A 546 4.43 30.84 6.00
CA GLY A 546 3.07 31.11 6.49
C GLY A 546 2.07 30.07 5.98
N ASP A 547 0.78 30.38 6.07
CA ASP A 547 -0.29 29.50 5.58
C ASP A 547 -0.09 29.16 4.09
N TRP A 548 -0.11 27.88 3.71
CA TRP A 548 0.17 27.46 2.32
C TRP A 548 -0.84 28.04 1.30
N SER A 549 -2.03 28.42 1.76
CA SER A 549 -3.10 29.05 0.98
C SER A 549 -2.89 30.56 0.76
N ALA A 550 -2.12 31.21 1.63
CA ALA A 550 -1.76 32.63 1.55
C ALA A 550 -0.26 32.86 1.91
N PRO A 551 0.68 32.18 1.24
CA PRO A 551 2.05 32.11 1.69
C PRO A 551 2.76 33.43 1.41
N ARG A 552 3.56 33.90 2.38
CA ARG A 552 4.25 35.19 2.28
C ARG A 552 5.65 35.01 1.74
N PHE A 553 6.03 35.86 0.80
CA PHE A 553 7.37 35.89 0.22
C PHE A 553 8.23 36.94 0.92
N ALA A 554 9.38 36.50 1.43
CA ALA A 554 10.41 37.33 2.04
C ALA A 554 11.70 37.16 1.24
N LEU A 555 12.12 38.23 0.57
CA LEU A 555 13.39 38.28 -0.17
C LEU A 555 14.48 38.79 0.76
N ASP A 556 15.68 38.19 0.76
CA ASP A 556 16.81 38.78 1.48
C ASP A 556 17.39 39.96 0.68
N VAL A 557 16.71 41.11 0.78
CA VAL A 557 17.08 42.35 0.11
C VAL A 557 18.46 42.83 0.58
N ALA A 558 18.88 42.52 1.81
CA ALA A 558 20.19 42.88 2.33
C ALA A 558 21.30 42.06 1.67
N ALA A 559 21.16 40.73 1.58
CA ALA A 559 22.10 39.86 0.87
C ALA A 559 22.12 40.16 -0.63
N LEU A 560 20.95 40.32 -1.27
CA LEU A 560 20.85 40.65 -2.69
C LEU A 560 21.55 41.98 -3.00
N LYS A 561 21.35 43.01 -2.17
CA LYS A 561 22.06 44.29 -2.30
C LYS A 561 23.57 44.14 -2.12
N GLN A 562 24.05 43.37 -1.14
CA GLN A 562 25.48 43.14 -0.94
C GLN A 562 26.12 42.40 -2.12
N GLN A 563 25.45 41.37 -2.65
CA GLN A 563 25.87 40.64 -3.85
C GLN A 563 25.92 41.57 -5.08
N PHE A 564 24.88 42.39 -5.28
CA PHE A 564 24.80 43.36 -6.37
C PHE A 564 25.91 44.42 -6.29
N GLU A 565 26.13 45.02 -5.11
CA GLU A 565 27.25 45.94 -4.89
C GLU A 565 28.61 45.26 -5.14
N GLN A 566 28.79 44.01 -4.74
CA GLN A 566 30.03 43.27 -4.98
C GLN A 566 30.25 42.98 -6.47
N ARG A 567 29.21 42.56 -7.20
CA ARG A 567 29.25 42.31 -8.66
C ARG A 567 29.49 43.60 -9.45
N LEU A 568 28.84 44.71 -9.10
CA LEU A 568 29.10 46.02 -9.72
C LEU A 568 30.54 46.49 -9.48
N ARG A 569 31.09 46.29 -8.28
CA ARG A 569 32.50 46.60 -7.98
C ARG A 569 33.47 45.73 -8.80
N GLN A 570 33.15 44.45 -9.01
CA GLN A 570 33.95 43.54 -9.86
C GLN A 570 33.88 43.96 -11.34
N SER A 571 32.68 44.13 -11.90
CA SER A 571 32.49 44.58 -13.28
C SER A 571 33.16 45.93 -13.55
N GLY A 572 33.02 46.90 -12.64
CA GLY A 572 33.70 48.20 -12.74
C GLY A 572 35.23 48.09 -12.65
N GLN A 573 35.77 47.17 -11.84
CA GLN A 573 37.22 46.89 -11.80
C GLN A 573 37.71 46.22 -13.09
N GLU A 574 36.93 45.32 -13.67
CA GLU A 574 37.24 44.65 -14.95
C GLU A 574 37.18 45.65 -16.13
N GLN A 575 36.15 46.49 -16.20
CA GLN A 575 36.07 47.58 -17.20
C GLN A 575 37.22 48.59 -17.05
N LEU A 576 37.57 49.00 -15.83
CA LEU A 576 38.73 49.86 -15.58
C LEU A 576 40.04 49.17 -16.00
N ALA A 577 40.22 47.89 -15.66
CA ALA A 577 41.39 47.12 -16.06
C ALA A 577 41.50 46.98 -17.59
N LEU A 578 40.37 46.77 -18.30
CA LEU A 578 40.31 46.77 -19.75
C LEU A 578 40.60 48.16 -20.35
N ALA A 579 40.09 49.24 -19.76
CA ALA A 579 40.38 50.61 -20.19
C ALA A 579 41.86 51.00 -20.00
N PHE A 580 42.53 50.49 -18.96
CA PHE A 580 43.98 50.65 -18.78
C PHE A 580 44.83 49.70 -19.63
N GLN A 581 44.31 48.53 -20.01
CA GLN A 581 45.01 47.56 -20.87
C GLN A 581 44.84 47.84 -22.37
N SER A 582 43.74 48.50 -22.76
CA SER A 582 43.56 49.00 -24.12
C SER A 582 44.60 50.09 -24.40
N PRO A 583 45.62 49.83 -25.24
CA PRO A 583 46.77 50.72 -25.35
C PRO A 583 46.38 52.04 -26.01
N ALA A 584 47.07 53.13 -25.65
CA ALA A 584 46.86 54.48 -26.16
C ALA A 584 47.32 54.65 -27.64
N ALA A 585 46.81 53.81 -28.54
CA ALA A 585 47.21 53.69 -29.93
C ALA A 585 46.93 54.95 -30.79
N THR A 586 46.16 55.90 -30.28
CA THR A 586 45.87 57.21 -30.90
C THR A 586 46.80 58.34 -30.44
N ALA A 587 47.81 58.07 -29.59
CA ALA A 587 48.71 59.07 -29.04
C ALA A 587 50.03 59.27 -29.84
N THR A 588 50.14 58.77 -31.08
CA THR A 588 51.40 58.79 -31.85
C THR A 588 51.21 59.15 -33.33
N GLU A 589 50.41 60.17 -33.65
CA GLU A 589 50.28 60.69 -35.03
C GLU A 589 50.31 62.23 -35.13
N VAL A 590 51.17 62.91 -34.34
CA VAL A 590 51.53 64.31 -34.61
C VAL A 590 53.03 64.54 -34.36
N GLN A 591 53.65 65.36 -35.21
CA GLN A 591 55.04 65.87 -35.13
C GLN A 591 56.19 64.90 -35.52
N THR A 592 56.30 64.61 -36.82
CA THR A 592 57.62 64.49 -37.47
C THR A 592 57.95 65.75 -38.28
N VAL A 593 58.57 66.74 -37.65
CA VAL A 593 59.25 67.86 -38.35
C VAL A 593 60.71 67.84 -37.93
N ALA A 594 61.59 67.49 -38.86
CA ALA A 594 63.01 67.30 -38.57
C ALA A 594 63.82 68.60 -38.78
N VAL A 595 64.68 68.93 -37.80
CA VAL A 595 65.82 69.84 -37.97
C VAL A 595 67.05 69.19 -37.34
N ALA A 596 68.21 69.36 -37.96
CA ALA A 596 69.45 68.63 -37.66
C ALA A 596 70.19 69.16 -36.41
N PRO A 597 71.06 68.35 -35.76
CA PRO A 597 71.73 68.71 -34.52
C PRO A 597 73.02 69.51 -34.72
N ALA A 598 73.37 70.30 -33.70
CA ALA A 598 74.72 70.84 -33.50
C ALA A 598 75.12 70.75 -32.01
N ALA A 599 76.32 70.26 -31.76
CA ALA A 599 76.99 70.24 -30.45
C ALA A 599 77.88 71.52 -30.31
N PRO A 600 78.69 71.77 -29.25
CA PRO A 600 79.04 70.87 -28.14
C PRO A 600 79.22 71.53 -26.74
N THR A 601 79.75 70.74 -25.78
CA THR A 601 80.55 71.12 -24.59
C THR A 601 79.93 71.96 -23.46
N GLY A 602 80.09 71.49 -22.21
CA GLY A 602 79.91 72.31 -21.00
C GLY A 602 79.62 71.53 -19.72
N ALA A 603 80.65 71.26 -18.92
CA ALA A 603 80.56 70.92 -17.49
C ALA A 603 81.29 72.03 -16.69
N PRO A 604 81.22 72.14 -15.33
CA PRO A 604 80.70 71.17 -14.34
C PRO A 604 79.91 71.82 -13.15
N ALA A 605 79.78 71.04 -12.05
CA ALA A 605 79.66 71.45 -10.64
C ALA A 605 78.27 71.58 -9.96
N VAL A 606 78.34 71.51 -8.63
CA VAL A 606 77.32 71.23 -7.57
C VAL A 606 77.55 72.32 -6.48
N PRO A 607 76.54 72.92 -5.78
CA PRO A 607 75.87 72.27 -4.62
C PRO A 607 74.43 72.76 -4.22
N ALA A 608 73.99 72.29 -3.03
CA ALA A 608 72.80 72.56 -2.19
C ALA A 608 72.34 74.04 -2.08
N THR A 609 71.17 74.46 -1.52
CA THR A 609 70.46 74.12 -0.24
C THR A 609 68.97 74.60 -0.28
N ASP A 610 67.98 74.33 0.60
CA ASP A 610 67.60 73.30 1.61
C ASP A 610 66.16 73.63 2.15
N PHE A 611 65.68 72.99 3.24
CA PHE A 611 64.41 73.20 4.03
C PHE A 611 63.07 72.66 3.44
N ALA A 612 62.17 71.92 4.13
CA ALA A 612 61.77 71.70 5.55
C ALA A 612 60.72 72.70 6.11
N GLU A 613 59.90 72.41 7.16
CA GLU A 613 59.70 71.22 8.03
C GLU A 613 58.23 70.68 7.91
N ALA A 614 57.48 69.97 8.78
CA ALA A 614 57.47 69.51 10.20
C ALA A 614 56.82 68.08 10.25
N ALA A 615 56.73 67.24 11.30
CA ALA A 615 56.62 67.28 12.78
C ALA A 615 55.20 67.63 13.32
N THR A 616 54.59 66.99 14.35
CA THR A 616 55.15 66.37 15.58
C THR A 616 54.23 65.28 16.23
N THR A 617 54.83 64.13 16.59
CA THR A 617 54.86 63.33 17.87
C THR A 617 53.79 63.49 18.99
N GLU A 618 53.36 62.39 19.67
CA GLU A 618 53.57 61.97 21.11
C GLU A 618 52.48 60.90 21.51
N ARG A 619 52.55 60.00 22.53
CA ARG A 619 53.62 59.26 23.29
C ARG A 619 53.03 58.01 24.04
N LEU A 620 53.74 57.42 25.02
CA LEU A 620 53.37 56.26 25.89
C LEU A 620 53.16 56.65 27.38
N PRO A 621 52.51 55.81 28.23
CA PRO A 621 53.21 55.23 29.42
C PRO A 621 52.75 53.78 29.85
N PRO A 622 53.36 53.12 30.88
CA PRO A 622 53.40 51.63 31.00
C PRO A 622 53.20 50.97 32.42
N ILE A 623 53.47 49.64 32.50
CA ILE A 623 54.16 48.88 33.60
C ILE A 623 53.39 47.98 34.65
N VAL A 624 53.76 46.66 34.66
CA VAL A 624 53.94 45.65 35.77
C VAL A 624 52.77 44.91 36.50
N ALA A 625 52.81 43.56 36.39
CA ALA A 625 52.48 42.44 37.34
C ALA A 625 51.12 42.36 38.10
N ALA A 626 50.47 41.19 38.35
CA ALA A 626 50.65 39.75 38.03
C ALA A 626 49.27 39.00 38.26
N ALA A 627 49.04 37.69 38.52
CA ALA A 627 49.85 36.52 38.90
C ALA A 627 49.12 35.14 38.72
N THR A 628 49.90 34.04 38.77
CA THR A 628 49.56 32.63 39.16
C THR A 628 48.40 31.81 38.54
N LEU A 629 48.81 30.64 38.00
CA LEU A 629 48.17 29.29 38.03
C LEU A 629 46.86 29.01 37.27
N GLY A 630 46.87 27.96 36.42
CA GLY A 630 45.63 27.38 35.86
C GLY A 630 45.73 26.59 34.54
N THR A 631 46.53 25.53 34.45
CA THR A 631 46.31 24.45 33.46
C THR A 631 45.17 23.54 33.95
N PRO A 632 44.23 23.08 33.10
CA PRO A 632 44.59 22.08 32.08
C PRO A 632 43.93 22.19 30.69
N ASP A 633 44.66 21.63 29.71
CA ASP A 633 44.21 20.68 28.69
C ASP A 633 42.82 20.84 28.02
N LEU A 634 42.83 21.08 26.71
CA LEU A 634 41.79 20.62 25.78
C LEU A 634 42.33 20.58 24.34
N THR A 635 42.43 19.39 23.75
CA THR A 635 42.87 19.21 22.36
C THR A 635 41.79 19.60 21.35
N ALA A 636 42.07 20.56 20.46
CA ALA A 636 41.22 20.88 19.32
C ALA A 636 41.89 20.45 17.99
N PRO A 637 41.27 19.59 17.16
CA PRO A 637 41.82 19.18 15.89
C PRO A 637 41.68 20.29 14.83
N ASN A 638 42.78 20.64 14.17
CA ASN A 638 42.79 21.63 13.10
C ASN A 638 42.36 21.00 11.76
N THR A 639 41.12 21.25 11.32
CA THR A 639 40.60 20.77 10.03
C THR A 639 40.54 21.89 8.99
N ALA A 640 41.44 21.84 8.01
CA ALA A 640 41.40 22.69 6.83
C ALA A 640 40.23 22.29 5.89
N PRO A 641 39.66 23.23 5.10
CA PRO A 641 38.58 22.93 4.17
C PRO A 641 39.07 22.05 3.00
N VAL A 642 38.44 20.90 2.82
CA VAL A 642 38.67 20.02 1.66
C VAL A 642 37.87 20.55 0.46
N ALA A 643 38.56 20.91 -0.62
CA ALA A 643 37.93 21.25 -1.88
C ALA A 643 37.38 19.99 -2.57
N ILE A 644 36.06 19.84 -2.64
CA ILE A 644 35.41 18.73 -3.34
C ILE A 644 35.30 19.10 -4.83
N THR A 645 36.19 18.57 -5.66
CA THR A 645 36.11 18.71 -7.12
C THR A 645 35.16 17.66 -7.69
N PHE A 646 33.97 18.06 -8.12
CA PHE A 646 33.09 17.18 -8.89
C PHE A 646 33.63 16.99 -10.31
N ASN A 647 33.94 15.74 -10.66
CA ASN A 647 34.38 15.37 -12.00
C ASN A 647 33.26 14.55 -12.67
N PRO A 648 32.59 15.06 -13.72
CA PRO A 648 31.45 14.37 -14.31
C PRO A 648 31.89 13.09 -15.07
N PRO A 649 31.08 12.01 -15.06
CA PRO A 649 31.36 10.83 -15.87
C PRO A 649 31.23 11.16 -17.36
N ALA A 650 32.12 10.58 -18.18
CA ALA A 650 32.08 10.76 -19.63
C ALA A 650 30.82 10.11 -20.25
N PRO A 651 30.25 10.69 -21.32
CA PRO A 651 29.11 10.10 -22.01
C PRO A 651 29.47 8.76 -22.67
N GLN A 652 28.54 7.81 -22.62
CA GLN A 652 28.59 6.62 -23.47
C GLN A 652 28.05 6.99 -24.87
N PRO A 653 28.57 6.38 -25.96
CA PRO A 653 28.16 6.71 -27.32
C PRO A 653 26.74 6.20 -27.63
N ASP A 654 25.99 6.99 -28.39
CA ASP A 654 24.58 6.72 -28.71
C ASP A 654 24.37 5.44 -29.55
N GLU A 655 23.27 4.74 -29.27
CA GLU A 655 22.82 3.59 -30.06
C GLU A 655 22.07 4.08 -31.31
N VAL A 656 22.54 3.70 -32.50
CA VAL A 656 22.13 4.33 -33.77
C VAL A 656 20.77 3.80 -34.25
N CYS A 657 19.74 4.63 -34.15
CA CYS A 657 18.44 4.39 -34.79
C CYS A 657 18.55 4.45 -36.33
N HIS A 658 18.32 3.33 -37.00
CA HIS A 658 18.04 3.29 -38.44
C HIS A 658 16.54 3.53 -38.72
N PRO A 659 16.18 4.40 -39.69
CA PRO A 659 14.78 4.61 -40.06
C PRO A 659 14.31 3.65 -41.16
N GLY A 660 13.18 3.00 -40.89
CA GLY A 660 12.09 2.58 -41.81
C GLY A 660 12.37 1.88 -43.15
N GLU A 661 11.66 0.79 -43.39
CA GLU A 661 10.86 0.58 -44.62
C GLU A 661 9.77 -0.49 -44.39
N GLU A 662 8.65 -0.39 -45.11
CA GLU A 662 7.53 -1.35 -45.08
C GLU A 662 7.59 -2.27 -46.32
N GLU A 663 7.56 -3.60 -46.15
CA GLU A 663 6.90 -4.47 -47.13
C GLU A 663 6.47 -5.84 -46.55
N ILE A 664 5.65 -6.57 -47.32
CA ILE A 664 4.88 -7.73 -46.87
C ILE A 664 5.49 -9.03 -47.42
N ALA A 665 5.71 -10.03 -46.55
CA ALA A 665 5.99 -11.41 -46.97
C ALA A 665 5.46 -12.45 -45.96
N GLU A 666 5.11 -13.64 -46.45
CA GLU A 666 4.51 -14.72 -45.65
C GLU A 666 5.55 -15.73 -45.13
N ALA A 667 5.25 -16.33 -43.96
CA ALA A 667 5.61 -17.67 -43.49
C ALA A 667 7.03 -18.26 -43.69
N GLU A 668 7.70 -18.57 -42.56
CA GLU A 668 8.01 -19.97 -42.18
C GLU A 668 8.34 -20.09 -40.66
N PRO A 669 8.38 -21.30 -40.06
CA PRO A 669 8.30 -21.46 -38.59
C PRO A 669 9.63 -21.29 -37.83
N VAL A 670 9.54 -20.73 -36.63
CA VAL A 670 10.69 -20.46 -35.73
C VAL A 670 11.35 -21.75 -35.22
N SER A 671 12.67 -21.83 -35.41
CA SER A 671 13.52 -22.92 -34.91
C SER A 671 13.71 -22.91 -33.39
N THR A 672 13.93 -24.08 -32.80
CA THR A 672 14.15 -24.30 -31.36
C THR A 672 15.24 -23.40 -30.75
N TRP A 673 14.84 -22.50 -29.84
CA TRP A 673 15.77 -21.75 -28.99
C TRP A 673 16.37 -22.67 -27.91
N THR A 674 17.67 -22.56 -27.67
CA THR A 674 18.39 -23.33 -26.64
C THR A 674 19.02 -22.34 -25.65
N PRO A 675 18.74 -22.42 -24.34
CA PRO A 675 19.32 -21.49 -23.37
C PRO A 675 20.83 -21.69 -23.23
N PRO A 676 21.61 -20.60 -23.07
CA PRO A 676 23.06 -20.70 -22.88
C PRO A 676 23.42 -21.34 -21.53
N ARG A 677 24.61 -21.97 -21.47
CA ARG A 677 25.12 -22.64 -20.26
C ARG A 677 25.35 -21.64 -19.13
N GLN A 678 25.05 -22.08 -17.90
CA GLN A 678 25.42 -21.38 -16.68
C GLN A 678 26.94 -21.15 -16.61
N ALA A 679 27.34 -19.91 -16.33
CA ALA A 679 28.70 -19.60 -15.92
C ALA A 679 28.91 -20.02 -14.45
N VAL A 680 30.08 -20.59 -14.14
CA VAL A 680 30.43 -21.03 -12.78
C VAL A 680 30.83 -19.83 -11.93
N MET A 681 30.16 -19.59 -10.81
CA MET A 681 30.65 -18.66 -9.79
C MET A 681 31.70 -19.33 -8.89
N PRO A 682 32.84 -18.68 -8.62
CA PRO A 682 33.85 -19.17 -7.69
C PRO A 682 33.51 -18.85 -6.22
N GLU A 683 34.27 -19.50 -5.36
CA GLU A 683 34.04 -19.72 -3.93
C GLU A 683 33.91 -18.49 -3.02
N GLN A 684 33.14 -18.71 -1.96
CA GLN A 684 32.92 -17.89 -0.78
C GLN A 684 34.18 -17.22 -0.21
N TYR A 685 34.11 -15.91 0.05
CA TYR A 685 35.01 -15.22 0.99
C TYR A 685 34.28 -14.94 2.31
N THR A 686 34.67 -15.64 3.38
CA THR A 686 34.11 -15.44 4.73
C THR A 686 34.85 -14.32 5.46
N HIS A 687 34.35 -13.09 5.40
CA HIS A 687 34.85 -12.01 6.27
C HIS A 687 34.22 -12.10 7.66
N ARG A 688 35.06 -12.33 8.67
CA ARG A 688 34.66 -12.47 10.08
C ARG A 688 34.73 -11.11 10.77
N GLY A 689 33.63 -10.37 10.77
CA GLY A 689 33.52 -9.09 11.50
C GLY A 689 33.29 -9.33 12.99
N GLU A 690 34.13 -8.75 13.84
CA GLU A 690 33.93 -8.72 15.29
C GLU A 690 32.96 -7.58 15.66
N TYR A 691 31.82 -7.92 16.25
CA TYR A 691 30.93 -6.94 16.88
C TYR A 691 31.15 -6.94 18.39
N GLY A 692 31.47 -5.77 18.95
CA GLY A 692 31.68 -5.58 20.37
C GLY A 692 30.40 -5.81 21.18
N VAL A 693 30.53 -6.46 22.34
CA VAL A 693 29.43 -6.67 23.29
C VAL A 693 29.21 -5.39 24.09
N PRO A 694 28.02 -4.77 24.08
CA PRO A 694 27.70 -3.70 25.01
C PRO A 694 27.52 -4.24 26.44
N GLU A 695 27.96 -3.45 27.40
CA GLU A 695 28.10 -3.81 28.81
C GLU A 695 26.74 -4.05 29.51
N MET A 696 26.63 -5.12 30.31
CA MET A 696 25.37 -5.44 31.02
C MET A 696 25.17 -4.54 32.25
N VAL A 697 24.23 -3.60 32.15
CA VAL A 697 23.60 -2.97 33.32
C VAL A 697 22.73 -4.03 34.03
N PRO A 698 22.80 -4.18 35.37
CA PRO A 698 22.06 -5.23 36.07
C PRO A 698 20.55 -5.06 35.99
N ALA A 699 19.83 -6.16 35.82
CA ALA A 699 18.37 -6.17 35.81
C ALA A 699 17.81 -6.20 37.24
N ASP A 700 17.07 -5.16 37.62
CA ASP A 700 16.26 -5.15 38.84
C ASP A 700 15.08 -6.14 38.74
N VAL A 701 14.70 -6.70 39.90
CA VAL A 701 13.84 -7.88 39.99
C VAL A 701 12.36 -7.54 39.76
N TYR A 702 11.83 -7.97 38.60
CA TYR A 702 10.39 -8.16 38.40
C TYR A 702 10.02 -9.65 38.46
N GLU A 703 9.58 -10.12 39.64
CA GLU A 703 8.95 -11.43 39.77
C GLU A 703 7.58 -11.43 39.06
N ILE A 704 7.48 -12.11 37.91
CA ILE A 704 6.21 -12.36 37.24
C ILE A 704 5.51 -13.56 37.92
N PRO A 705 4.34 -13.38 38.57
CA PRO A 705 3.70 -14.44 39.35
C PRO A 705 3.00 -15.48 38.46
N THR A 706 3.75 -16.50 38.05
CA THR A 706 3.27 -17.62 37.20
C THR A 706 2.15 -18.46 37.84
N GLY A 707 1.96 -18.39 39.15
CA GLY A 707 1.07 -19.26 39.93
C GLY A 707 -0.46 -19.02 39.84
N ARG A 708 -0.98 -18.23 38.89
CA ARG A 708 -2.43 -17.94 38.79
C ARG A 708 -3.17 -18.51 37.57
N VAL A 709 -2.51 -18.60 36.42
CA VAL A 709 -3.16 -18.88 35.12
C VAL A 709 -3.89 -20.23 35.11
N GLU A 710 -3.28 -21.26 35.70
CA GLU A 710 -3.83 -22.62 35.74
C GLU A 710 -5.09 -22.72 36.63
N SER A 711 -5.14 -21.94 37.71
CA SER A 711 -6.29 -21.89 38.62
C SER A 711 -7.51 -21.22 37.98
N ASP A 712 -7.32 -20.13 37.23
CA ASP A 712 -8.43 -19.39 36.63
C ASP A 712 -8.95 -20.06 35.35
N LEU A 713 -8.11 -20.76 34.57
CA LEU A 713 -8.59 -21.61 33.46
C LEU A 713 -9.50 -22.75 33.98
N THR A 714 -9.11 -23.36 35.12
CA THR A 714 -9.84 -24.47 35.75
C THR A 714 -11.07 -24.00 36.55
N ARG A 715 -11.16 -22.71 36.88
CA ARG A 715 -12.38 -22.05 37.39
C ARG A 715 -13.32 -21.72 36.22
N TRP A 716 -12.82 -21.05 35.18
CA TRP A 716 -13.60 -20.59 34.04
C TRP A 716 -14.27 -21.74 33.28
N THR A 717 -13.55 -22.85 33.04
CA THR A 717 -14.15 -24.06 32.42
C THR A 717 -15.26 -24.67 33.27
N ARG A 718 -15.15 -24.63 34.60
CA ARG A 718 -16.20 -25.08 35.53
C ARG A 718 -17.44 -24.17 35.52
N GLU A 719 -17.24 -22.86 35.54
CA GLU A 719 -18.35 -21.89 35.48
C GLU A 719 -19.09 -21.94 34.13
N LEU A 720 -18.36 -22.15 33.03
CA LEU A 720 -18.93 -22.27 31.69
C LEU A 720 -19.75 -23.57 31.53
N PHE A 721 -19.25 -24.70 32.07
CA PHE A 721 -20.03 -25.94 32.15
C PHE A 721 -21.27 -25.79 33.06
N ALA A 722 -21.13 -25.14 34.22
CA ALA A 722 -22.24 -24.91 35.14
C ALA A 722 -23.35 -24.08 34.47
N ARG A 723 -23.00 -22.95 33.83
CA ARG A 723 -23.96 -22.11 33.10
C ARG A 723 -24.62 -22.83 31.92
N ALA A 724 -23.87 -23.65 31.17
CA ALA A 724 -24.43 -24.48 30.10
C ALA A 724 -25.40 -25.55 30.62
N SER A 725 -25.16 -26.12 31.81
CA SER A 725 -26.06 -27.10 32.42
C SER A 725 -27.34 -26.48 33.00
N ALA A 726 -27.31 -25.21 33.39
CA ALA A 726 -28.42 -24.52 34.05
C ALA A 726 -29.53 -24.03 33.10
N SER A 727 -29.27 -23.98 31.79
CA SER A 727 -30.16 -23.38 30.78
C SER A 727 -31.07 -24.37 30.03
N TRP A 728 -31.28 -25.58 30.55
CA TRP A 728 -32.08 -26.65 29.90
C TRP A 728 -33.36 -27.05 30.67
N PRO A 729 -34.52 -26.44 30.38
CA PRO A 729 -35.81 -26.84 30.94
C PRO A 729 -36.52 -27.89 30.09
N PHE A 730 -36.07 -29.16 30.11
CA PHE A 730 -36.75 -30.24 29.37
C PHE A 730 -37.99 -30.76 30.12
N ARG A 731 -39.10 -30.01 30.09
CA ARG A 731 -40.37 -30.40 30.74
C ARG A 731 -41.51 -30.53 29.72
N LYS A 732 -42.06 -31.74 29.60
CA LYS A 732 -43.17 -32.05 28.68
C LYS A 732 -44.42 -31.21 29.01
N ARG A 733 -44.96 -30.53 27.99
CA ARG A 733 -46.40 -30.27 27.85
C ARG A 733 -46.82 -30.68 26.44
N THR A 734 -47.87 -31.49 26.36
CA THR A 734 -48.65 -31.74 25.15
C THR A 734 -49.87 -30.81 25.14
N SER A 735 -50.48 -30.66 23.96
CA SER A 735 -51.79 -30.02 23.73
C SER A 735 -51.97 -28.60 24.28
N GLU A 736 -51.70 -27.61 23.44
CA GLU A 736 -52.73 -26.72 22.90
C GLU A 736 -52.21 -26.07 21.60
N ILE A 737 -53.12 -25.78 20.66
CA ILE A 737 -52.81 -25.10 19.39
C ILE A 737 -53.81 -23.96 19.25
N GLU A 738 -53.35 -22.73 19.47
CA GLU A 738 -54.05 -21.50 19.09
C GLU A 738 -53.24 -20.75 18.04
N ASP A 739 -53.93 -19.97 17.20
CA ASP A 739 -53.48 -19.59 15.87
C ASP A 739 -53.05 -18.10 15.80
N PRO A 740 -51.75 -17.79 15.66
CA PRO A 740 -51.22 -16.43 15.86
C PRO A 740 -51.18 -15.58 14.58
N PHE A 741 -52.16 -15.69 13.68
CA PHE A 741 -52.27 -14.85 12.46
C PHE A 741 -53.53 -13.97 12.43
N ARG A 742 -53.56 -12.96 13.32
CA ARG A 742 -54.45 -11.78 13.22
C ARG A 742 -53.69 -10.48 13.48
N THR A 743 -52.99 -9.98 12.47
CA THR A 743 -52.57 -8.59 12.40
C THR A 743 -53.65 -7.75 11.72
N THR A 744 -54.18 -6.76 12.41
CA THR A 744 -55.11 -5.76 11.85
C THR A 744 -54.41 -4.87 10.82
N PRO A 745 -55.07 -4.51 9.70
CA PRO A 745 -54.59 -3.46 8.82
C PRO A 745 -54.74 -2.07 9.48
N PRO A 746 -53.87 -1.09 9.16
CA PRO A 746 -54.05 0.30 9.56
C PRO A 746 -55.21 0.96 8.79
N ALA A 747 -55.77 2.04 9.34
CA ALA A 747 -56.96 2.71 8.82
C ALA A 747 -56.69 3.60 7.59
N GLU A 748 -57.67 3.69 6.69
CA GLU A 748 -57.72 4.67 5.61
C GLU A 748 -57.94 6.10 6.17
N PRO A 749 -57.17 7.11 5.72
CA PRO A 749 -57.59 8.50 5.78
C PRO A 749 -58.56 8.82 4.62
N ALA A 750 -59.51 9.72 4.87
CA ALA A 750 -60.62 10.02 3.97
C ALA A 750 -60.19 10.61 2.61
N ALA A 751 -61.02 10.38 1.59
CA ALA A 751 -60.88 10.98 0.27
C ALA A 751 -61.63 12.32 0.16
N GLU A 752 -61.07 13.27 -0.59
CA GLU A 752 -61.83 14.31 -1.29
C GLU A 752 -61.56 14.21 -2.82
N PRO A 753 -62.49 14.67 -3.68
CA PRO A 753 -62.46 14.36 -5.11
C PRO A 753 -62.07 15.55 -5.99
N GLU A 754 -61.37 15.32 -7.11
CA GLU A 754 -61.66 16.07 -8.35
C GLU A 754 -61.06 15.51 -9.66
N SER A 755 -61.54 16.09 -10.77
CA SER A 755 -61.00 16.03 -12.15
C SER A 755 -61.05 14.70 -12.93
N ARG A 756 -62.10 14.56 -13.77
CA ARG A 756 -62.08 13.69 -14.96
C ARG A 756 -61.17 14.28 -16.05
N ILE A 757 -60.19 13.54 -16.55
CA ILE A 757 -59.77 13.65 -17.97
C ILE A 757 -59.57 12.25 -18.55
N ALA A 758 -60.32 11.92 -19.59
CA ALA A 758 -60.19 10.66 -20.31
C ALA A 758 -59.37 10.85 -21.60
N ARG A 759 -58.34 10.02 -21.81
CA ARG A 759 -57.71 9.82 -23.12
C ARG A 759 -57.37 8.35 -23.34
N GLN A 760 -58.20 7.68 -24.14
CA GLN A 760 -57.80 6.43 -24.79
C GLN A 760 -56.72 6.74 -25.83
N ARG A 761 -55.66 5.92 -25.92
CA ARG A 761 -54.92 5.70 -27.16
C ARG A 761 -54.61 4.22 -27.32
N THR A 762 -54.71 3.75 -28.56
CA THR A 762 -54.59 2.37 -28.98
C THR A 762 -53.13 1.91 -29.05
N TRP A 763 -52.91 0.62 -28.79
CA TRP A 763 -51.67 -0.06 -29.15
C TRP A 763 -51.82 -0.67 -30.54
N ASP A 764 -51.11 -0.13 -31.54
CA ASP A 764 -51.01 -0.73 -32.86
C ASP A 764 -49.89 -1.80 -32.91
N ARG A 765 -50.15 -2.89 -33.64
CA ARG A 765 -49.18 -3.98 -33.86
C ARG A 765 -48.52 -3.83 -35.23
N GLY A 766 -47.35 -3.19 -35.27
CA GLY A 766 -46.49 -3.18 -36.47
C GLY A 766 -45.81 -4.53 -36.71
N TYR A 767 -45.87 -5.05 -37.93
CA TYR A 767 -45.22 -6.30 -38.33
C TYR A 767 -43.82 -6.06 -38.91
N THR A 768 -43.03 -7.15 -38.93
CA THR A 768 -41.65 -7.28 -39.46
C THR A 768 -41.36 -6.62 -40.82
N PRO A 769 -40.07 -6.44 -41.16
CA PRO A 769 -39.50 -7.44 -42.09
C PRO A 769 -38.17 -8.07 -41.64
N ARG A 770 -37.84 -9.21 -42.25
CA ARG A 770 -36.57 -9.93 -42.12
C ARG A 770 -35.41 -9.16 -42.79
N THR A 771 -34.18 -9.44 -42.34
CA THR A 771 -33.02 -9.41 -43.23
C THR A 771 -32.12 -10.61 -42.96
N THR A 772 -31.70 -11.31 -44.01
CA THR A 772 -30.72 -12.40 -43.98
C THR A 772 -29.95 -12.34 -45.29
N TYR A 773 -28.62 -12.30 -45.25
CA TYR A 773 -27.78 -12.77 -46.36
C TYR A 773 -26.34 -13.04 -45.93
N ARG A 774 -25.86 -14.24 -46.30
CA ARG A 774 -24.50 -14.79 -46.11
C ARG A 774 -24.02 -14.85 -44.65
#